data_AF-A0A0L0DKL2-F1
#
_entry.id   AF-A0A0L0DKL2-F1
#
_cell.length_a   1.000
_cell.length_b   1.000
_cell.length_c   1.000
_cell.angle_alpha   90.00
_cell.angle_beta   90.00
_cell.angle_gamma   90.00
#
_symmetry.space_group_name_H-M   'P 1'
#
loop_
_entity.id
_entity.type
_entity.pdbx_description
1 polymer ?
#
loop_
_entity_poly.entity_id
_entity_poly.type
_entity_poly.pdbx_seq_one_letter_code
_entity_poly.pdbx_strand_id
1 'polypeptide(L)'
;MLRSSSLCNRSAAVASRLVRRLASSDIDAQRCAHLALGRIAAVEPHPNADRLVVCRVEVAQENGVSPVETTIVCGAPNVVEGMFVPVALPGARLTTFAPPAKAKADVAAHSSPASPGPDAVTALTGAGKTVEIKLKKAKLRGVKSAGMMLSAREMGIDSGDPAHSSGLLDLSPFVAELVGSDSNAWSALDLGQVMDASNWLGLGSVAERGAALEAWSSKLTSYSSALAVLEWDRHVNMPPGAAAARAAPLSQLQMASKAVVMDGDIGPIAASLASDPYLAAAAAETGESELSHLPASARLALRKRAVTGSVSDALIEAESKAVSATLAAWSASKAQPDAQLDWPAFAPLLQEVIDVKVAQAAAVDTHAAGIESETPYDVALAMFNPGLKFADLGPMFFDDLAPALRDLVGRKPTLAEAPEEVRAALNAPVADRDALMGLCKEVVAAQGFDFDAGRLDLSPHPFTIGIHKSDVRITTRTESVLEALLATVHEAGHGLYEQGRGSGSVPYGTPASDILSVGIHESQAILYERYIGQSLPFWEWVWPKVQAALPELAPGASAHDAYLAANAPDLSGIRVSADELRYPLHIVLRTSLEAKMFNGELKAADLPDAWNEEAGALGIPEARGPGPLQDMHWAMGAFGYFPSYTLGAMYAAQMIGAASAQVPELADGNYPAAFTALKPSARR
;
A
#
# COMPACT_ATOMS: atom_id res chain seq x y z
N MET A 1 -3.61 -12.72 -37.72
CA MET A 1 -4.96 -12.41 -38.23
C MET A 1 -5.97 -13.06 -37.30
N LEU A 2 -7.03 -12.34 -36.91
CA LEU A 2 -8.05 -12.64 -35.89
C LEU A 2 -7.74 -12.21 -34.44
N ARG A 3 -7.63 -10.89 -34.22
CA ARG A 3 -8.03 -10.19 -32.97
C ARG A 3 -8.35 -8.73 -33.33
N SER A 4 -9.59 -8.40 -33.68
CA SER A 4 -9.97 -6.98 -33.86
C SER A 4 -11.45 -6.63 -33.68
N SER A 5 -12.33 -7.55 -33.25
CA SER A 5 -13.78 -7.31 -33.35
C SER A 5 -14.56 -7.27 -32.04
N SER A 6 -13.96 -7.50 -30.85
CA SER A 6 -14.72 -7.50 -29.59
C SER A 6 -14.56 -6.25 -28.71
N LEU A 7 -13.59 -5.37 -28.98
CA LEU A 7 -13.39 -4.11 -28.24
C LEU A 7 -14.32 -2.97 -28.69
N CYS A 8 -14.90 -3.08 -29.89
CA CYS A 8 -15.69 -1.99 -30.49
C CYS A 8 -17.13 -1.89 -29.94
N ASN A 9 -17.71 -2.96 -29.39
CA ASN A 9 -19.16 -3.04 -29.13
C ASN A 9 -19.59 -2.88 -27.66
N ARG A 10 -18.70 -2.49 -26.73
CA ARG A 10 -19.08 -2.20 -25.33
C ARG A 10 -18.60 -0.85 -24.79
N SER A 11 -18.14 0.04 -25.67
CA SER A 11 -17.60 1.36 -25.28
C SER A 11 -18.62 2.51 -25.34
N ALA A 12 -19.81 2.28 -25.93
CA ALA A 12 -20.75 3.36 -26.26
C ALA A 12 -21.60 3.87 -25.07
N ALA A 13 -21.60 3.21 -23.91
CA ALA A 13 -22.43 3.63 -22.76
C ALA A 13 -21.63 4.26 -21.61
N VAL A 14 -20.29 4.18 -21.64
CA VAL A 14 -19.41 4.61 -20.54
C VAL A 14 -18.72 5.94 -20.85
N ALA A 15 -18.38 6.21 -22.12
CA ALA A 15 -17.69 7.43 -22.54
C ALA A 15 -18.50 8.74 -22.31
N SER A 16 -19.83 8.67 -22.34
CA SER A 16 -20.75 9.80 -22.06
C SER A 16 -20.73 10.28 -20.58
N ARG A 17 -20.04 9.56 -19.68
CA ARG A 17 -19.84 9.99 -18.28
C ARG A 17 -18.43 10.49 -17.99
N LEU A 18 -17.46 10.21 -18.87
CA LEU A 18 -16.04 10.48 -18.69
C LEU A 18 -15.72 11.99 -18.63
N VAL A 19 -16.42 12.76 -19.45
CA VAL A 19 -16.30 14.22 -19.51
C VAL A 19 -16.94 14.93 -18.29
N ARG A 20 -17.87 14.28 -17.57
CA ARG A 20 -18.47 14.83 -16.33
C ARG A 20 -17.67 14.53 -15.05
N ARG A 21 -16.61 13.71 -15.11
CA ARG A 21 -15.92 13.19 -13.90
C ARG A 21 -14.40 13.42 -13.85
N LEU A 22 -13.82 14.20 -14.76
CA LEU A 22 -12.43 14.70 -14.74
C LEU A 22 -12.18 15.72 -13.59
N ALA A 23 -12.75 15.47 -12.42
CA ALA A 23 -13.23 16.48 -11.49
C ALA A 23 -12.78 16.19 -10.05
N SER A 24 -11.53 16.50 -9.72
CA SER A 24 -11.05 16.39 -8.33
C SER A 24 -11.73 17.40 -7.37
N SER A 25 -12.59 18.29 -7.92
CA SER A 25 -13.55 19.15 -7.24
C SER A 25 -14.78 19.39 -8.16
N ASP A 26 -15.91 19.87 -7.63
CA ASP A 26 -17.09 20.30 -8.41
C ASP A 26 -16.75 21.30 -9.55
N ILE A 27 -15.58 21.94 -9.46
CA ILE A 27 -15.08 22.94 -10.40
C ILE A 27 -14.44 22.28 -11.64
N ASP A 28 -13.69 21.19 -11.48
CA ASP A 28 -13.00 20.52 -12.59
C ASP A 28 -13.95 19.65 -13.45
N ALA A 29 -15.04 19.14 -12.87
CA ALA A 29 -16.15 18.49 -13.61
C ALA A 29 -16.79 19.44 -14.62
N GLN A 30 -16.95 20.70 -14.23
CA GLN A 30 -17.51 21.73 -15.09
C GLN A 30 -16.53 22.20 -16.18
N ARG A 31 -15.22 22.00 -16.00
CA ARG A 31 -14.19 22.36 -17.00
C ARG A 31 -14.23 21.42 -18.20
N CYS A 32 -14.26 20.11 -17.95
CA CYS A 32 -14.22 19.12 -19.01
C CYS A 32 -15.57 18.90 -19.69
N ALA A 33 -16.70 19.13 -19.01
CA ALA A 33 -18.09 18.92 -19.48
C ALA A 33 -18.47 19.53 -20.84
N HIS A 34 -17.61 20.38 -21.39
CA HIS A 34 -17.83 21.14 -22.61
C HIS A 34 -16.62 21.07 -23.56
N LEU A 35 -15.69 20.14 -23.36
CA LEU A 35 -14.59 19.89 -24.30
C LEU A 35 -14.95 18.74 -25.25
N ALA A 36 -14.63 18.90 -26.52
CA ALA A 36 -14.90 17.90 -27.55
C ALA A 36 -13.81 17.91 -28.63
N LEU A 37 -13.71 16.81 -29.36
CA LEU A 37 -12.93 16.75 -30.60
C LEU A 37 -13.68 17.50 -31.70
N GLY A 38 -13.02 18.43 -32.38
CA GLY A 38 -13.61 19.14 -33.51
C GLY A 38 -12.76 19.02 -34.78
N ARG A 39 -13.43 18.91 -35.92
CA ARG A 39 -12.83 19.01 -37.25
C ARG A 39 -13.18 20.36 -37.87
N ILE A 40 -12.18 21.10 -38.33
CA ILE A 40 -12.41 22.37 -39.02
C ILE A 40 -12.93 22.08 -40.44
N ALA A 41 -14.20 22.32 -40.70
CA ALA A 41 -14.85 22.05 -41.99
C ALA A 41 -14.62 23.16 -43.02
N ALA A 42 -14.58 24.42 -42.59
CA ALA A 42 -14.31 25.57 -43.46
C ALA A 42 -13.67 26.74 -42.69
N VAL A 43 -12.84 27.54 -43.36
CA VAL A 43 -12.20 28.74 -42.80
C VAL A 43 -12.41 29.93 -43.74
N GLU A 44 -13.17 30.93 -43.29
CA GLU A 44 -13.49 32.13 -44.09
C GLU A 44 -12.92 33.42 -43.46
N PRO A 45 -12.52 34.43 -44.25
CA PRO A 45 -12.11 35.73 -43.72
C PRO A 45 -13.22 36.38 -42.90
N HIS A 46 -12.88 36.95 -41.73
CA HIS A 46 -13.88 37.63 -40.92
C HIS A 46 -14.31 38.96 -41.57
N PRO A 47 -15.62 39.21 -41.76
CA PRO A 47 -16.12 40.35 -42.56
C PRO A 47 -15.75 41.73 -41.99
N ASN A 48 -15.48 41.80 -40.69
CA ASN A 48 -15.18 43.04 -39.97
C ASN A 48 -13.81 43.03 -39.24
N ALA A 49 -12.88 42.12 -39.60
CA ALA A 49 -11.60 42.03 -38.91
C ALA A 49 -10.49 41.32 -39.71
N ASP A 50 -9.38 42.02 -39.94
CA ASP A 50 -8.27 41.49 -40.78
C ASP A 50 -7.44 40.38 -40.13
N ARG A 51 -7.55 40.20 -38.81
CA ARG A 51 -6.76 39.22 -38.03
C ARG A 51 -7.59 38.07 -37.48
N LEU A 52 -8.85 37.95 -37.89
CA LEU A 52 -9.75 36.90 -37.44
C LEU A 52 -10.28 36.14 -38.65
N VAL A 53 -10.57 34.87 -38.44
CA VAL A 53 -11.28 34.01 -39.38
C VAL A 53 -12.55 33.49 -38.73
N VAL A 54 -13.54 33.16 -39.55
CA VAL A 54 -14.77 32.50 -39.16
C VAL A 54 -14.63 31.05 -39.55
N CYS A 55 -14.48 30.17 -38.56
CA CYS A 55 -14.37 28.74 -38.76
C CYS A 55 -15.72 28.08 -38.59
N ARG A 56 -16.04 27.19 -39.52
CA ARG A 56 -17.10 26.20 -39.37
C ARG A 56 -16.45 24.93 -38.85
N VAL A 57 -16.89 24.45 -37.68
CA VAL A 57 -16.25 23.34 -36.98
C VAL A 57 -17.30 22.26 -36.73
N GLU A 58 -17.06 21.05 -37.24
CA GLU A 58 -17.83 19.86 -36.93
C GLU A 58 -17.35 19.32 -35.59
N VAL A 59 -18.22 19.30 -34.58
CA VAL A 59 -17.85 18.88 -33.22
C VAL A 59 -18.43 17.51 -32.94
N ALA A 60 -17.56 16.54 -32.64
CA ALA A 60 -17.96 15.19 -32.26
C ALA A 60 -18.95 15.23 -31.08
N GLN A 61 -19.96 14.38 -31.14
CA GLN A 61 -20.99 14.27 -30.12
C GLN A 61 -20.84 12.95 -29.36
N GLU A 62 -21.29 12.92 -28.11
CA GLU A 62 -21.32 11.68 -27.34
C GLU A 62 -22.17 10.60 -28.05
N ASN A 63 -21.76 9.34 -27.88
CA ASN A 63 -22.50 8.14 -28.31
C ASN A 63 -22.66 7.96 -29.84
N GLY A 64 -21.69 8.42 -30.64
CA GLY A 64 -21.68 8.19 -32.10
C GLY A 64 -22.79 8.93 -32.85
N VAL A 65 -23.37 9.96 -32.24
CA VAL A 65 -24.28 10.89 -32.90
C VAL A 65 -23.50 11.70 -33.94
N SER A 66 -24.17 12.06 -35.03
CA SER A 66 -23.56 12.87 -36.10
C SER A 66 -22.97 14.17 -35.54
N PRO A 67 -21.77 14.58 -35.98
CA PRO A 67 -21.13 15.81 -35.52
C PRO A 67 -22.04 17.02 -35.68
N VAL A 68 -22.00 17.92 -34.70
CA VAL A 68 -22.76 19.17 -34.75
C VAL A 68 -21.88 20.27 -35.29
N GLU A 69 -22.35 20.95 -36.34
CA GLU A 69 -21.66 22.10 -36.90
C GLU A 69 -21.82 23.33 -35.98
N THR A 70 -20.71 23.97 -35.65
CA THR A 70 -20.67 25.22 -34.88
C THR A 70 -19.78 26.27 -35.56
N THR A 71 -20.10 27.54 -35.35
CA THR A 71 -19.29 28.66 -35.84
C THR A 71 -18.38 29.15 -34.72
N ILE A 72 -17.06 29.15 -34.94
CA ILE A 72 -16.05 29.63 -34.00
C ILE A 72 -15.19 30.68 -34.70
N VAL A 73 -15.13 31.88 -34.12
CA VAL A 73 -14.21 32.93 -34.60
C VAL A 73 -12.84 32.67 -34.00
N CYS A 74 -11.82 32.53 -34.84
CA CYS A 74 -10.46 32.19 -34.44
C CYS A 74 -9.46 33.26 -34.88
N GLY A 75 -8.41 33.47 -34.09
CA GLY A 75 -7.27 34.33 -34.45
C GLY A 75 -5.93 33.58 -34.42
N ALA A 76 -5.95 32.25 -34.32
CA ALA A 76 -4.74 31.45 -34.27
C ALA A 76 -4.07 31.42 -35.66
N PRO A 77 -2.74 31.57 -35.74
CA PRO A 77 -2.03 31.68 -37.02
C PRO A 77 -1.96 30.35 -37.79
N ASN A 78 -2.17 29.22 -37.13
CA ASN A 78 -2.07 27.87 -37.67
C ASN A 78 -3.43 27.21 -37.98
N VAL A 79 -4.51 27.99 -38.00
CA VAL A 79 -5.85 27.48 -38.31
C VAL A 79 -5.95 27.08 -39.79
N VAL A 80 -6.30 25.81 -40.06
CA VAL A 80 -6.45 25.29 -41.43
C VAL A 80 -7.66 24.37 -41.56
N GLU A 81 -8.25 24.32 -42.76
CA GLU A 81 -9.34 23.39 -43.07
C GLU A 81 -8.86 21.93 -42.96
N GLY A 82 -9.73 21.06 -42.45
CA GLY A 82 -9.45 19.65 -42.22
C GLY A 82 -8.73 19.33 -40.89
N MET A 83 -8.21 20.33 -40.19
CA MET A 83 -7.48 20.13 -38.92
C MET A 83 -8.41 19.62 -37.82
N PHE A 84 -7.93 18.65 -37.04
CA PHE A 84 -8.57 18.19 -35.81
C PHE A 84 -8.01 18.95 -34.61
N VAL A 85 -8.88 19.47 -33.74
CA VAL A 85 -8.51 20.32 -32.59
C VAL A 85 -9.41 20.04 -31.38
N PRO A 86 -8.94 20.30 -30.14
CA PRO A 86 -9.82 20.38 -28.99
C PRO A 86 -10.71 21.63 -29.08
N VAL A 87 -12.00 21.46 -28.81
CA VAL A 87 -13.01 22.52 -28.87
C VAL A 87 -13.68 22.67 -27.51
N ALA A 88 -13.59 23.87 -26.93
CA ALA A 88 -14.38 24.29 -25.78
C ALA A 88 -15.71 24.91 -26.22
N LEU A 89 -16.81 24.26 -25.86
CA LEU A 89 -18.18 24.69 -26.11
C LEU A 89 -18.67 25.69 -25.04
N PRO A 90 -19.72 26.48 -25.33
CA PRO A 90 -20.30 27.40 -24.37
C PRO A 90 -20.69 26.68 -23.07
N GLY A 91 -20.22 27.19 -21.94
CA GLY A 91 -20.31 26.52 -20.64
C GLY A 91 -18.95 26.09 -20.08
N ALA A 92 -17.97 25.84 -20.95
CA ALA A 92 -16.60 25.48 -20.57
C ALA A 92 -15.96 26.56 -19.68
N ARG A 93 -15.12 26.12 -18.73
CA ARG A 93 -14.31 26.98 -17.88
C ARG A 93 -12.84 26.78 -18.22
N LEU A 94 -12.16 27.83 -18.65
CA LEU A 94 -10.76 27.80 -19.09
C LEU A 94 -9.90 28.68 -18.18
N THR A 95 -8.62 28.33 -18.07
CA THR A 95 -7.63 29.13 -17.35
C THR A 95 -6.85 29.95 -18.37
N THR A 96 -6.94 31.28 -18.31
CA THR A 96 -6.24 32.16 -19.26
C THR A 96 -5.35 33.16 -18.53
N PHE A 97 -4.37 33.74 -19.21
CA PHE A 97 -3.57 34.83 -18.65
C PHE A 97 -4.34 36.16 -18.77
N ALA A 98 -4.32 36.99 -17.72
CA ALA A 98 -4.91 38.33 -17.78
C ALA A 98 -4.15 39.19 -18.82
N PRO A 99 -4.85 39.90 -19.74
CA PRO A 99 -4.17 40.86 -20.60
C PRO A 99 -3.61 42.02 -19.74
N PRO A 100 -2.45 42.61 -20.10
CA PRO A 100 -1.93 43.77 -19.39
C PRO A 100 -2.97 44.91 -19.43
N ALA A 101 -3.31 45.46 -18.27
CA ALA A 101 -4.31 46.52 -18.16
C ALA A 101 -3.88 47.73 -19.00
N LYS A 102 -4.76 48.23 -19.87
CA LYS A 102 -4.56 49.49 -20.58
C LYS A 102 -4.51 50.62 -19.56
N ALA A 103 -3.33 51.19 -19.31
CA ALA A 103 -3.20 52.40 -18.50
C ALA A 103 -3.97 53.55 -19.19
N LYS A 104 -4.96 54.12 -18.50
CA LYS A 104 -5.51 55.43 -18.86
C LYS A 104 -4.47 56.47 -18.44
N ALA A 105 -3.99 57.23 -19.42
CA ALA A 105 -3.16 58.40 -19.18
C ALA A 105 -4.07 59.56 -18.75
N ASP A 106 -4.03 59.92 -17.46
CA ASP A 106 -4.45 61.23 -16.99
C ASP A 106 -3.22 62.09 -16.75
N VAL A 107 -3.24 63.27 -17.35
CA VAL A 107 -2.15 64.26 -17.37
C VAL A 107 -2.15 65.07 -16.08
N ALA A 108 -1.02 65.11 -15.39
CA ALA A 108 -0.62 66.24 -14.56
C ALA A 108 0.91 66.35 -14.57
N ALA A 109 1.41 67.41 -15.20
CA ALA A 109 2.81 67.82 -15.20
C ALA A 109 3.27 68.18 -13.78
N HIS A 110 4.55 67.94 -13.44
CA HIS A 110 5.47 68.88 -12.77
C HIS A 110 6.93 68.34 -12.81
N SER A 111 7.78 69.12 -13.48
CA SER A 111 9.25 69.33 -13.42
C SER A 111 10.25 68.37 -12.71
N SER A 112 11.21 67.90 -13.51
CA SER A 112 12.68 67.74 -13.30
C SER A 112 13.28 66.65 -12.38
N PRO A 113 14.54 66.23 -12.65
CA PRO A 113 14.99 64.85 -12.50
C PRO A 113 15.80 64.62 -11.22
N ALA A 114 15.47 63.56 -10.49
CA ALA A 114 16.34 62.96 -9.49
C ALA A 114 16.26 61.45 -9.65
N SER A 115 17.41 60.81 -9.90
CA SER A 115 17.54 59.36 -9.91
C SER A 115 17.50 58.82 -8.47
N PRO A 116 16.74 57.75 -8.18
CA PRO A 116 17.08 56.81 -7.12
C PRO A 116 17.30 55.42 -7.76
N GLY A 117 18.44 54.76 -7.56
CA GLY A 117 18.75 53.97 -6.36
C GLY A 117 18.54 52.47 -6.68
N PRO A 118 19.31 51.52 -6.10
CA PRO A 118 19.41 50.15 -6.62
C PRO A 118 18.15 49.26 -6.47
N ASP A 119 17.02 49.79 -5.99
CA ASP A 119 15.77 49.04 -5.79
C ASP A 119 14.81 49.06 -7.01
N ALA A 120 15.28 49.53 -8.18
CA ALA A 120 14.49 49.60 -9.40
C ALA A 120 14.79 48.49 -10.44
N VAL A 121 15.50 47.42 -10.07
CA VAL A 121 15.83 46.29 -10.97
C VAL A 121 15.09 44.98 -10.60
N THR A 122 14.14 45.03 -9.66
CA THR A 122 13.32 43.87 -9.26
C THR A 122 11.88 43.95 -9.81
N ALA A 123 11.72 44.30 -11.08
CA ALA A 123 10.42 44.34 -11.74
C ALA A 123 10.46 43.91 -13.21
N LEU A 124 11.21 42.84 -13.53
CA LEU A 124 11.22 42.20 -14.86
C LEU A 124 11.36 40.66 -14.75
N THR A 125 10.50 40.02 -13.96
CA THR A 125 10.23 38.57 -14.09
C THR A 125 8.73 38.34 -13.87
N GLY A 126 7.95 38.51 -14.94
CA GLY A 126 6.49 38.44 -14.90
C GLY A 126 5.96 37.02 -14.76
N ALA A 127 5.67 36.60 -13.52
CA ALA A 127 4.67 35.58 -13.25
C ALA A 127 3.27 36.21 -13.45
N GLY A 128 2.69 36.04 -14.64
CA GLY A 128 1.35 36.55 -14.95
C GLY A 128 0.27 35.83 -14.11
N LYS A 129 -0.59 36.59 -13.43
CA LYS A 129 -1.79 36.04 -12.76
C LYS A 129 -2.68 35.33 -13.78
N THR A 130 -2.92 34.04 -13.57
CA THR A 130 -3.95 33.25 -14.27
C THR A 130 -5.34 33.63 -13.76
N VAL A 131 -6.30 33.73 -14.67
CA VAL A 131 -7.71 34.09 -14.40
C VAL A 131 -8.61 33.03 -15.03
N GLU A 132 -9.62 32.60 -14.28
CA GLU A 132 -10.62 31.65 -14.76
C GLU A 132 -11.70 32.37 -15.59
N ILE A 133 -12.01 31.86 -16.78
CA ILE A 133 -13.04 32.41 -17.67
C ILE A 133 -14.06 31.34 -18.01
N LYS A 134 -15.34 31.63 -17.74
CA LYS A 134 -16.47 30.84 -18.24
C LYS A 134 -16.87 31.28 -19.65
N LEU A 135 -16.76 30.40 -20.62
CA LEU A 135 -17.16 30.63 -22.01
C LEU A 135 -18.67 30.80 -22.12
N LYS A 136 -19.08 31.92 -22.74
CA LYS A 136 -20.47 32.22 -23.10
C LYS A 136 -20.55 32.39 -24.60
N LYS A 137 -21.74 32.13 -25.17
CA LYS A 137 -22.02 32.52 -26.56
C LYS A 137 -21.78 34.03 -26.69
N ALA A 138 -20.91 34.41 -27.61
CA ALA A 138 -20.49 35.80 -27.77
C ALA A 138 -20.62 36.25 -29.22
N LYS A 139 -20.64 37.55 -29.44
CA LYS A 139 -20.41 38.14 -30.76
C LYS A 139 -19.02 38.77 -30.75
N LEU A 140 -18.13 38.26 -31.62
CA LEU A 140 -16.83 38.86 -31.85
C LEU A 140 -16.97 39.74 -33.10
N ARG A 141 -16.87 41.05 -32.92
CA ARG A 141 -16.96 42.05 -34.01
C ARG A 141 -18.16 41.83 -34.96
N GLY A 142 -19.32 41.52 -34.37
CA GLY A 142 -20.59 41.35 -35.07
C GLY A 142 -20.91 39.91 -35.50
N VAL A 143 -19.92 39.01 -35.57
CA VAL A 143 -20.13 37.59 -35.92
C VAL A 143 -20.33 36.76 -34.66
N LYS A 144 -21.29 35.83 -34.68
CA LYS A 144 -21.54 34.91 -33.57
C LYS A 144 -20.39 33.89 -33.47
N SER A 145 -19.85 33.71 -32.27
CA SER A 145 -18.91 32.64 -31.95
C SER A 145 -19.50 31.78 -30.84
N ALA A 146 -19.56 30.47 -31.08
CA ALA A 146 -20.18 29.48 -30.22
C ALA A 146 -19.17 28.41 -29.76
N GLY A 147 -18.00 28.88 -29.32
CA GLY A 147 -16.96 28.05 -28.73
C GLY A 147 -15.59 28.70 -28.85
N MET A 148 -14.56 27.92 -28.51
CA MET A 148 -13.15 28.27 -28.62
C MET A 148 -12.35 27.01 -28.99
N MET A 149 -11.52 27.09 -30.03
CA MET A 149 -10.54 26.03 -30.34
C MET A 149 -9.30 26.27 -29.49
N LEU A 150 -8.71 25.21 -28.93
CA LEU A 150 -7.74 25.32 -27.86
C LEU A 150 -6.31 25.03 -28.31
N SER A 151 -5.37 25.78 -27.72
CA SER A 151 -3.94 25.47 -27.70
C SER A 151 -3.56 24.49 -26.59
N ALA A 152 -2.35 23.91 -26.65
CA ALA A 152 -1.78 23.12 -25.55
C ALA A 152 -1.79 23.88 -24.21
N ARG A 153 -1.54 25.19 -24.27
CA ARG A 153 -1.49 26.07 -23.09
C ARG A 153 -2.86 26.32 -22.47
N GLU A 154 -3.90 26.46 -23.28
CA GLU A 154 -5.29 26.63 -22.80
C GLU A 154 -5.89 25.31 -22.31
N MET A 155 -5.37 24.18 -22.81
CA MET A 155 -5.64 22.84 -22.29
C MET A 155 -4.88 22.55 -20.98
N GLY A 156 -3.91 23.39 -20.59
CA GLY A 156 -3.11 23.21 -19.38
C GLY A 156 -2.05 22.11 -19.48
N ILE A 157 -1.66 21.73 -20.70
CA ILE A 157 -0.73 20.61 -20.99
C ILE A 157 0.56 21.08 -21.67
N ASP A 158 0.87 22.37 -21.59
CA ASP A 158 2.07 22.99 -22.15
C ASP A 158 3.31 22.62 -21.31
N SER A 159 4.37 22.13 -21.97
CA SER A 159 5.66 21.76 -21.37
C SER A 159 6.57 22.96 -21.09
N GLY A 160 6.15 24.18 -21.48
CA GLY A 160 6.93 25.41 -21.32
C GLY A 160 7.85 25.73 -22.50
N ASP A 161 7.77 24.96 -23.60
CA ASP A 161 8.48 25.26 -24.86
C ASP A 161 7.73 26.34 -25.66
N PRO A 162 8.34 27.51 -25.94
CA PRO A 162 7.75 28.57 -26.76
C PRO A 162 7.25 28.09 -28.13
N ALA A 163 7.89 27.08 -28.74
CA ALA A 163 7.49 26.52 -30.03
C ALA A 163 6.17 25.73 -29.97
N HIS A 164 5.83 25.14 -28.82
CA HIS A 164 4.61 24.35 -28.61
C HIS A 164 3.45 25.21 -28.04
N SER A 165 3.73 26.46 -27.68
CA SER A 165 2.80 27.36 -26.98
C SER A 165 2.11 28.40 -27.89
N SER A 166 2.38 28.38 -29.20
CA SER A 166 1.80 29.33 -30.17
C SER A 166 0.94 28.62 -31.24
N GLY A 167 -0.39 28.75 -31.12
CA GLY A 167 -1.36 28.19 -32.08
C GLY A 167 -2.31 27.14 -31.49
N LEU A 168 -3.27 26.70 -32.30
CA LEU A 168 -4.19 25.59 -31.97
C LEU A 168 -3.42 24.27 -31.80
N LEU A 169 -3.91 23.41 -30.91
CA LEU A 169 -3.39 22.06 -30.73
C LEU A 169 -3.86 21.17 -31.90
N ASP A 170 -2.94 20.79 -32.79
CA ASP A 170 -3.23 19.93 -33.92
C ASP A 170 -3.26 18.46 -33.50
N LEU A 171 -4.45 17.86 -33.56
CA LEU A 171 -4.71 16.46 -33.24
C LEU A 171 -4.76 15.55 -34.48
N SER A 172 -4.59 16.11 -35.68
CA SER A 172 -4.81 15.41 -36.94
C SER A 172 -3.95 14.15 -37.12
N PRO A 173 -2.64 14.14 -36.76
CA PRO A 173 -1.81 12.94 -36.87
C PRO A 173 -2.34 11.76 -36.06
N PHE A 174 -2.91 12.04 -34.88
CA PHE A 174 -3.35 11.03 -33.92
C PHE A 174 -4.75 10.51 -34.22
N VAL A 175 -5.62 11.39 -34.74
CA VAL A 175 -6.90 10.96 -35.31
C VAL A 175 -6.63 10.02 -36.48
N ALA A 176 -5.70 10.35 -37.38
CA ALA A 176 -5.35 9.50 -38.53
C ALA A 176 -4.83 8.12 -38.11
N GLU A 177 -4.05 8.03 -37.04
CA GLU A 177 -3.58 6.77 -36.46
C GLU A 177 -4.76 5.92 -35.93
N LEU A 178 -5.68 6.53 -35.20
CA LEU A 178 -6.82 5.84 -34.58
C LEU A 178 -7.88 5.38 -35.58
N VAL A 179 -8.14 6.15 -36.64
CA VAL A 179 -9.18 5.82 -37.64
C VAL A 179 -8.65 5.02 -38.84
N GLY A 180 -7.33 4.97 -39.02
CA GLY A 180 -6.70 4.31 -40.16
C GLY A 180 -7.21 4.85 -41.50
N SER A 181 -7.68 3.97 -42.38
CA SER A 181 -8.17 4.35 -43.72
C SER A 181 -9.59 4.91 -43.76
N ASP A 182 -10.36 4.82 -42.67
CA ASP A 182 -11.74 5.33 -42.63
C ASP A 182 -11.78 6.73 -42.03
N SER A 183 -11.59 7.74 -42.89
CA SER A 183 -11.58 9.15 -42.49
C SER A 183 -12.91 9.66 -41.92
N ASN A 184 -13.99 8.86 -41.91
CA ASN A 184 -15.27 9.23 -41.33
C ASN A 184 -15.51 8.59 -39.96
N ALA A 185 -14.66 7.64 -39.53
CA ALA A 185 -14.79 6.99 -38.23
C ALA A 185 -14.42 7.91 -37.04
N TRP A 186 -13.82 9.07 -37.29
CA TRP A 186 -13.41 10.02 -36.24
C TRP A 186 -14.58 10.52 -35.40
N SER A 187 -15.80 10.57 -35.94
CA SER A 187 -16.99 11.02 -35.21
C SER A 187 -17.39 10.07 -34.08
N ALA A 188 -16.84 8.85 -34.06
CA ALA A 188 -16.98 7.90 -32.97
C ALA A 188 -15.86 8.01 -31.92
N LEU A 189 -14.82 8.80 -32.17
CA LEU A 189 -13.75 9.06 -31.22
C LEU A 189 -14.15 10.18 -30.26
N ASP A 190 -13.83 10.00 -28.98
CA ASP A 190 -13.82 11.11 -28.04
C ASP A 190 -12.44 11.76 -27.94
N LEU A 191 -12.41 12.99 -27.39
CA LEU A 191 -11.17 13.76 -27.25
C LEU A 191 -10.15 13.02 -26.35
N GLY A 192 -10.57 12.28 -25.34
CA GLY A 192 -9.69 11.52 -24.45
C GLY A 192 -8.93 10.44 -25.21
N GLN A 193 -9.62 9.66 -26.05
CA GLN A 193 -9.00 8.62 -26.87
C GLN A 193 -7.89 9.17 -27.78
N VAL A 194 -8.12 10.35 -28.38
CA VAL A 194 -7.13 11.01 -29.24
C VAL A 194 -5.96 11.58 -28.42
N MET A 195 -6.25 12.11 -27.23
CA MET A 195 -5.22 12.62 -26.30
C MET A 195 -4.35 11.49 -25.70
N ASP A 196 -4.86 10.27 -25.62
CA ASP A 196 -4.09 9.10 -25.18
C ASP A 196 -3.17 8.54 -26.27
N ALA A 197 -3.68 8.43 -27.51
CA ALA A 197 -2.90 7.94 -28.66
C ALA A 197 -1.74 8.86 -29.00
N SER A 198 -1.88 10.15 -28.68
CA SER A 198 -0.93 11.18 -29.07
C SER A 198 0.37 11.22 -28.30
N ASN A 199 0.48 10.43 -27.25
CA ASN A 199 1.71 10.24 -26.50
C ASN A 199 2.40 11.58 -26.15
N TRP A 200 1.63 12.60 -25.76
CA TRP A 200 2.13 13.97 -25.59
C TRP A 200 3.25 14.11 -24.55
N LEU A 201 3.35 13.17 -23.61
CA LEU A 201 4.43 13.13 -22.62
C LEU A 201 5.67 12.35 -23.10
N GLY A 202 5.62 11.73 -24.28
CA GLY A 202 6.68 10.85 -24.78
C GLY A 202 6.81 9.52 -24.00
N LEU A 203 5.79 9.14 -23.23
CA LEU A 203 5.79 7.98 -22.30
C LEU A 203 5.09 6.72 -22.83
N GLY A 204 4.59 6.73 -24.07
CA GLY A 204 3.74 5.69 -24.65
C GLY A 204 2.27 5.82 -24.25
N SER A 205 1.40 4.99 -24.83
CA SER A 205 -0.01 4.81 -24.47
C SER A 205 -0.19 4.24 -23.05
N VAL A 206 -1.41 4.28 -22.49
CA VAL A 206 -1.75 3.68 -21.19
C VAL A 206 -1.33 2.20 -21.12
N ALA A 207 -1.55 1.45 -22.19
CA ALA A 207 -1.20 0.03 -22.27
C ALA A 207 0.33 -0.18 -22.25
N GLU A 208 1.09 0.64 -22.97
CA GLU A 208 2.56 0.56 -22.98
C GLU A 208 3.16 0.95 -21.62
N ARG A 209 2.63 2.02 -21.00
CA ARG A 209 3.00 2.43 -19.64
C ARG A 209 2.68 1.33 -18.62
N GLY A 210 1.50 0.71 -18.72
CA GLY A 210 1.09 -0.41 -17.88
C GLY A 210 2.02 -1.60 -18.02
N ALA A 211 2.32 -2.01 -19.25
CA ALA A 211 3.27 -3.09 -19.54
C ALA A 211 4.68 -2.79 -19.00
N ALA A 212 5.14 -1.53 -19.07
CA ALA A 212 6.41 -1.12 -18.49
C ALA A 212 6.41 -1.22 -16.95
N LEU A 213 5.32 -0.79 -16.29
CA LEU A 213 5.16 -0.94 -14.84
C LEU A 213 5.14 -2.42 -14.42
N GLU A 214 4.45 -3.28 -15.18
CA GLU A 214 4.42 -4.73 -14.93
C GLU A 214 5.79 -5.38 -15.15
N ALA A 215 6.53 -4.99 -16.20
CA ALA A 215 7.88 -5.48 -16.44
C ALA A 215 8.85 -5.07 -15.31
N TRP A 216 8.78 -3.82 -14.86
CA TRP A 216 9.51 -3.34 -13.69
C TRP A 216 9.14 -4.16 -12.43
N SER A 217 7.85 -4.38 -12.21
CA SER A 217 7.34 -5.15 -11.06
C SER A 217 7.84 -6.59 -11.10
N SER A 218 7.75 -7.27 -12.25
CA SER A 218 8.24 -8.64 -12.45
C SER A 218 9.73 -8.78 -12.16
N LYS A 219 10.54 -7.82 -12.60
CA LYS A 219 11.98 -7.76 -12.31
C LYS A 219 12.22 -7.63 -10.81
N LEU A 220 11.49 -6.74 -10.14
CA LEU A 220 11.59 -6.55 -8.68
C LEU A 220 11.16 -7.81 -7.92
N THR A 221 10.03 -8.42 -8.29
CA THR A 221 9.56 -9.68 -7.69
C THR A 221 10.60 -10.79 -7.84
N SER A 222 11.30 -10.89 -8.97
CA SER A 222 12.34 -11.90 -9.17
C SER A 222 13.47 -11.79 -8.14
N TYR A 223 13.92 -10.57 -7.82
CA TYR A 223 14.90 -10.34 -6.77
C TYR A 223 14.33 -10.65 -5.38
N SER A 224 13.10 -10.20 -5.10
CA SER A 224 12.43 -10.48 -3.83
C SER A 224 12.25 -11.97 -3.58
N SER A 225 11.83 -12.74 -4.58
CA SER A 225 11.69 -14.21 -4.50
C SER A 225 13.05 -14.88 -4.25
N ALA A 226 14.12 -14.44 -4.91
CA ALA A 226 15.46 -14.98 -4.67
C ALA A 226 15.95 -14.69 -3.24
N LEU A 227 15.73 -13.46 -2.75
CA LEU A 227 16.03 -13.09 -1.36
C LEU A 227 15.22 -13.94 -0.38
N ALA A 228 13.93 -14.13 -0.64
CA ALA A 228 13.04 -14.94 0.19
C ALA A 228 13.51 -16.40 0.30
N VAL A 229 13.95 -17.02 -0.81
CA VAL A 229 14.52 -18.39 -0.77
C VAL A 229 15.79 -18.45 0.09
N LEU A 230 16.67 -17.46 -0.04
CA LEU A 230 17.91 -17.40 0.74
C LEU A 230 17.66 -17.17 2.23
N GLU A 231 16.63 -16.39 2.56
CA GLU A 231 16.20 -16.16 3.94
C GLU A 231 15.53 -17.40 4.52
N TRP A 232 14.66 -18.08 3.77
CA TRP A 232 14.10 -19.36 4.19
C TRP A 232 15.20 -20.38 4.48
N ASP A 233 16.16 -20.53 3.56
CA ASP A 233 17.26 -21.47 3.72
C ASP A 233 18.12 -21.17 4.95
N ARG A 234 18.32 -19.88 5.25
CA ARG A 234 19.06 -19.42 6.43
C ARG A 234 18.50 -19.98 7.74
N HIS A 235 17.18 -20.13 7.84
CA HIS A 235 16.50 -20.57 9.06
C HIS A 235 16.17 -22.06 9.08
N VAL A 236 16.22 -22.75 7.93
CA VAL A 236 15.78 -24.15 7.81
C VAL A 236 16.92 -25.12 7.49
N ASN A 237 17.78 -24.85 6.49
CA ASN A 237 18.81 -25.83 6.07
C ASN A 237 20.26 -25.33 6.18
N MET A 238 20.48 -24.02 6.33
CA MET A 238 21.81 -23.44 6.24
C MET A 238 22.73 -24.00 7.34
N PRO A 239 23.93 -24.54 7.00
CA PRO A 239 24.88 -24.97 8.00
C PRO A 239 25.34 -23.79 8.91
N PRO A 240 25.57 -24.00 10.22
CA PRO A 240 25.93 -22.93 11.14
C PRO A 240 27.17 -22.11 10.72
N GLY A 241 28.15 -22.75 10.06
CA GLY A 241 29.37 -22.08 9.59
C GLY A 241 29.20 -21.24 8.31
N ALA A 242 28.03 -21.27 7.66
CA ALA A 242 27.81 -20.60 6.37
C ALA A 242 27.31 -19.14 6.51
N ALA A 243 27.04 -18.65 7.72
CA ALA A 243 26.45 -17.32 7.95
C ALA A 243 27.24 -16.18 7.26
N ALA A 244 28.57 -16.15 7.41
CA ALA A 244 29.41 -15.14 6.77
C ALA A 244 29.40 -15.24 5.23
N ALA A 245 29.40 -16.47 4.70
CA ALA A 245 29.34 -16.71 3.26
C ALA A 245 27.97 -16.34 2.65
N ARG A 246 26.87 -16.50 3.42
CA ARG A 246 25.50 -16.13 3.01
C ARG A 246 25.28 -14.61 2.99
N ALA A 247 25.92 -13.87 3.89
CA ALA A 247 25.73 -12.42 4.02
C ALA A 247 26.09 -11.65 2.74
N ALA A 248 27.18 -12.01 2.06
CA ALA A 248 27.62 -11.29 0.86
C ALA A 248 26.65 -11.40 -0.34
N PRO A 249 26.18 -12.59 -0.75
CA PRO A 249 25.16 -12.71 -1.80
C PRO A 249 23.84 -12.01 -1.47
N LEU A 250 23.37 -12.09 -0.21
CA LEU A 250 22.16 -11.38 0.23
C LEU A 250 22.30 -9.87 0.03
N SER A 251 23.42 -9.29 0.48
CA SER A 251 23.71 -7.87 0.32
C SER A 251 23.75 -7.45 -1.15
N GLN A 252 24.42 -8.23 -2.02
CA GLN A 252 24.47 -7.94 -3.45
C GLN A 252 23.08 -7.98 -4.13
N LEU A 253 22.25 -8.95 -3.76
CA LEU A 253 20.87 -9.04 -4.27
C LEU A 253 19.99 -7.90 -3.77
N GLN A 254 20.14 -7.48 -2.50
CA GLN A 254 19.45 -6.31 -1.97
C GLN A 254 19.86 -5.03 -2.71
N MET A 255 21.15 -4.84 -3.01
CA MET A 255 21.62 -3.71 -3.82
C MET A 255 21.06 -3.74 -5.25
N ALA A 256 21.03 -4.92 -5.88
CA ALA A 256 20.45 -5.07 -7.21
C ALA A 256 18.93 -4.77 -7.20
N SER A 257 18.21 -5.22 -6.17
CA SER A 257 16.80 -4.90 -5.96
C SER A 257 16.58 -3.38 -5.78
N LYS A 258 17.40 -2.73 -4.94
CA LYS A 258 17.39 -1.26 -4.77
C LYS A 258 17.61 -0.54 -6.10
N ALA A 259 18.55 -1.00 -6.93
CA ALA A 259 18.81 -0.40 -8.24
C ALA A 259 17.60 -0.49 -9.18
N VAL A 260 16.82 -1.57 -9.12
CA VAL A 260 15.55 -1.68 -9.87
C VAL A 260 14.52 -0.69 -9.35
N VAL A 261 14.36 -0.55 -8.04
CA VAL A 261 13.42 0.42 -7.45
C VAL A 261 13.75 1.85 -7.88
N MET A 262 15.04 2.16 -7.98
CA MET A 262 15.55 3.49 -8.30
C MET A 262 15.73 3.76 -9.79
N ASP A 263 15.26 2.87 -10.68
CA ASP A 263 15.28 3.07 -12.13
C ASP A 263 14.68 4.45 -12.49
N GLY A 264 15.30 5.14 -13.44
CA GLY A 264 14.93 6.50 -13.84
C GLY A 264 13.60 6.54 -14.58
N ASP A 265 13.32 5.52 -15.38
CA ASP A 265 12.18 5.51 -16.28
C ASP A 265 10.85 5.23 -15.55
N ILE A 266 10.90 4.47 -14.45
CA ILE A 266 9.68 4.06 -13.74
C ILE A 266 8.99 5.22 -13.03
N GLY A 267 9.73 6.22 -12.56
CA GLY A 267 9.18 7.37 -11.84
C GLY A 267 8.13 8.13 -12.66
N PRO A 268 8.48 8.66 -13.84
CA PRO A 268 7.54 9.33 -14.75
C PRO A 268 6.37 8.43 -15.19
N ILE A 269 6.64 7.15 -15.49
CA ILE A 269 5.62 6.17 -15.90
C ILE A 269 4.59 5.97 -14.80
N ALA A 270 5.04 5.70 -13.57
CA ALA A 270 4.17 5.48 -12.43
C ALA A 270 3.41 6.77 -12.05
N ALA A 271 4.06 7.94 -12.10
CA ALA A 271 3.38 9.23 -11.88
C ALA A 271 2.23 9.41 -12.88
N SER A 272 2.49 9.19 -14.18
CA SER A 272 1.48 9.30 -15.22
C SER A 272 0.30 8.35 -14.98
N LEU A 273 0.55 7.06 -14.69
CA LEU A 273 -0.49 6.06 -14.44
C LEU A 273 -1.28 6.33 -13.14
N ALA A 274 -0.62 6.82 -12.09
CA ALA A 274 -1.25 7.11 -10.81
C ALA A 274 -2.24 8.28 -10.90
N SER A 275 -1.94 9.28 -11.73
CA SER A 275 -2.78 10.45 -11.99
C SER A 275 -3.69 10.31 -13.22
N ASP A 276 -3.67 9.15 -13.89
CA ASP A 276 -4.39 8.96 -15.14
C ASP A 276 -5.92 8.96 -14.90
N PRO A 277 -6.65 9.94 -15.44
CA PRO A 277 -8.07 10.08 -15.15
C PRO A 277 -8.92 8.96 -15.77
N TYR A 278 -8.48 8.36 -16.88
CA TYR A 278 -9.16 7.23 -17.50
C TYR A 278 -9.08 6.00 -16.59
N LEU A 279 -7.89 5.71 -16.05
CA LEU A 279 -7.70 4.60 -15.12
C LEU A 279 -8.40 4.84 -13.77
N ALA A 280 -8.43 6.08 -13.28
CA ALA A 280 -9.15 6.44 -12.06
C ALA A 280 -10.67 6.18 -12.20
N ALA A 281 -11.25 6.50 -13.37
CA ALA A 281 -12.64 6.20 -13.66
C ALA A 281 -12.89 4.69 -13.84
N ALA A 282 -12.01 3.99 -14.55
CA ALA A 282 -12.10 2.53 -14.74
C ALA A 282 -12.05 1.76 -13.42
N ALA A 283 -11.19 2.18 -12.48
CA ALA A 283 -11.11 1.59 -11.14
C ALA A 283 -12.38 1.80 -10.30
N ALA A 284 -13.14 2.88 -10.56
CA ALA A 284 -14.36 3.21 -9.81
C ALA A 284 -15.63 2.52 -10.36
N GLU A 285 -15.67 2.15 -11.64
CA GLU A 285 -16.90 1.66 -12.30
C GLU A 285 -16.93 0.15 -12.52
N THR A 286 -15.79 -0.54 -12.58
CA THR A 286 -15.74 -2.00 -12.80
C THR A 286 -14.56 -2.62 -12.05
N GLY A 287 -14.82 -3.43 -11.02
CA GLY A 287 -13.77 -4.20 -10.33
C GLY A 287 -13.11 -5.30 -11.18
N GLU A 288 -13.39 -5.38 -12.48
CA GLU A 288 -13.09 -6.52 -13.36
C GLU A 288 -12.33 -6.15 -14.65
N SER A 289 -11.68 -4.99 -14.71
CA SER A 289 -10.77 -4.68 -15.83
C SER A 289 -9.34 -5.09 -15.48
N GLU A 290 -8.61 -5.73 -16.39
CA GLU A 290 -7.17 -6.01 -16.23
C GLU A 290 -6.35 -4.73 -15.99
N LEU A 291 -6.87 -3.55 -16.32
CA LEU A 291 -6.19 -2.27 -16.10
C LEU A 291 -6.51 -1.59 -14.76
N SER A 292 -7.49 -2.08 -13.99
CA SER A 292 -7.98 -1.38 -12.79
C SER A 292 -6.96 -1.33 -11.65
N HIS A 293 -5.99 -2.26 -11.62
CA HIS A 293 -4.94 -2.28 -10.61
C HIS A 293 -3.83 -1.24 -10.86
N LEU A 294 -3.71 -0.71 -12.08
CA LEU A 294 -2.58 0.12 -12.49
C LEU A 294 -2.43 1.39 -11.65
N PRO A 295 -3.49 2.17 -11.33
CA PRO A 295 -3.33 3.35 -10.47
C PRO A 295 -2.83 3.02 -9.06
N ALA A 296 -3.36 1.94 -8.46
CA ALA A 296 -2.93 1.50 -7.14
C ALA A 296 -1.48 1.00 -7.17
N SER A 297 -1.15 0.18 -8.16
CA SER A 297 0.20 -0.34 -8.38
C SER A 297 1.22 0.78 -8.58
N ALA A 298 0.84 1.81 -9.36
CA ALA A 298 1.66 2.96 -9.63
C ALA A 298 1.89 3.83 -8.38
N ARG A 299 0.85 4.11 -7.58
CA ARG A 299 1.01 4.81 -6.29
C ARG A 299 1.93 4.07 -5.33
N LEU A 300 1.78 2.75 -5.24
CA LEU A 300 2.64 1.91 -4.40
C LEU A 300 4.09 1.85 -4.92
N ALA A 301 4.29 1.85 -6.24
CA ALA A 301 5.63 1.97 -6.84
C ALA A 301 6.29 3.32 -6.50
N LEU A 302 5.54 4.43 -6.62
CA LEU A 302 6.02 5.76 -6.22
C LEU A 302 6.36 5.83 -4.74
N ARG A 303 5.50 5.29 -3.87
CA ARG A 303 5.77 5.18 -2.43
C ARG A 303 7.06 4.41 -2.16
N LYS A 304 7.21 3.22 -2.76
CA LYS A 304 8.41 2.38 -2.59
C LYS A 304 9.67 3.13 -3.03
N ARG A 305 9.60 3.86 -4.15
CA ARG A 305 10.70 4.68 -4.66
C ARG A 305 11.02 5.86 -3.73
N ALA A 306 10.01 6.57 -3.23
CA ALA A 306 10.20 7.68 -2.32
C ALA A 306 10.89 7.23 -1.02
N VAL A 307 10.39 6.17 -0.38
CA VAL A 307 11.00 5.61 0.84
C VAL A 307 12.43 5.13 0.57
N THR A 308 12.63 4.31 -0.47
CA THR A 308 13.95 3.73 -0.79
C THR A 308 14.98 4.79 -1.18
N GLY A 309 14.56 5.81 -1.93
CA GLY A 309 15.43 6.89 -2.40
C GLY A 309 15.79 7.93 -1.33
N SER A 310 15.03 7.97 -0.24
CA SER A 310 15.24 8.93 0.85
C SER A 310 16.38 8.51 1.80
N VAL A 311 16.64 7.21 1.92
CA VAL A 311 17.65 6.69 2.84
C VAL A 311 19.01 6.55 2.15
N SER A 312 20.00 7.29 2.67
CA SER A 312 21.36 7.28 2.15
C SER A 312 22.08 5.95 2.40
N ASP A 313 23.06 5.62 1.56
CA ASP A 313 23.87 4.41 1.72
C ASP A 313 24.64 4.41 3.07
N ALA A 314 25.03 5.59 3.55
CA ALA A 314 25.67 5.74 4.86
C ALA A 314 24.74 5.38 6.02
N LEU A 315 23.45 5.73 5.94
CA LEU A 315 22.46 5.34 6.96
C LEU A 315 22.15 3.84 6.90
N ILE A 316 22.16 3.23 5.71
CA ILE A 316 21.99 1.78 5.54
C ILE A 316 23.18 1.03 6.15
N GLU A 317 24.41 1.49 5.90
CA GLU A 317 25.61 0.90 6.51
C GLU A 317 25.60 1.04 8.04
N ALA A 318 25.23 2.22 8.56
CA ALA A 318 25.10 2.46 9.98
C ALA A 318 24.07 1.52 10.63
N GLU A 319 22.89 1.33 10.01
CA GLU A 319 21.87 0.40 10.49
C GLU A 319 22.40 -1.02 10.52
N SER A 320 23.00 -1.49 9.43
CA SER A 320 23.54 -2.83 9.33
C SER A 320 24.56 -3.12 10.43
N LYS A 321 25.44 -2.15 10.73
CA LYS A 321 26.44 -2.28 11.80
C LYS A 321 25.80 -2.30 13.18
N ALA A 322 24.92 -1.34 13.48
CA ALA A 322 24.26 -1.21 14.77
C ALA A 322 23.40 -2.45 15.08
N VAL A 323 22.53 -2.87 14.16
CA VAL A 323 21.66 -4.05 14.32
C VAL A 323 22.48 -5.32 14.50
N SER A 324 23.56 -5.52 13.73
CA SER A 324 24.40 -6.72 13.87
C SER A 324 25.05 -6.81 15.26
N ALA A 325 25.59 -5.70 15.77
CA ALA A 325 26.21 -5.67 17.10
C ALA A 325 25.17 -5.92 18.21
N THR A 326 24.01 -5.25 18.13
CA THR A 326 22.94 -5.37 19.11
C THR A 326 22.32 -6.77 19.12
N LEU A 327 22.10 -7.39 17.95
CA LEU A 327 21.61 -8.76 17.86
C LEU A 327 22.59 -9.79 18.41
N ALA A 328 23.89 -9.60 18.19
CA ALA A 328 24.91 -10.48 18.77
C ALA A 328 24.89 -10.41 20.31
N ALA A 329 24.80 -9.20 20.87
CA ALA A 329 24.69 -9.01 22.32
C ALA A 329 23.38 -9.60 22.88
N TRP A 330 22.26 -9.38 22.20
CA TRP A 330 20.96 -9.95 22.60
C TRP A 330 20.98 -11.48 22.57
N SER A 331 21.50 -12.08 21.49
CA SER A 331 21.58 -13.55 21.34
C SER A 331 22.48 -14.19 22.42
N ALA A 332 23.62 -13.56 22.72
CA ALA A 332 24.52 -14.02 23.77
C ALA A 332 23.83 -14.03 25.15
N SER A 333 22.95 -13.06 25.40
CA SER A 333 22.15 -12.99 26.64
C SER A 333 21.16 -14.15 26.77
N LYS A 334 20.54 -14.55 25.65
CA LYS A 334 19.57 -15.66 25.65
C LYS A 334 20.23 -17.03 25.83
N ALA A 335 21.50 -17.17 25.46
CA ALA A 335 22.26 -18.40 25.68
C ALA A 335 22.58 -18.67 27.17
N GLN A 336 22.36 -17.72 28.06
CA GLN A 336 22.57 -17.85 29.51
C GLN A 336 21.31 -17.40 30.26
N PRO A 337 20.27 -18.25 30.36
CA PRO A 337 18.95 -17.87 30.91
C PRO A 337 19.00 -17.32 32.34
N ASP A 338 19.98 -17.75 33.13
CA ASP A 338 20.20 -17.32 34.51
C ASP A 338 21.05 -16.04 34.62
N ALA A 339 21.69 -15.61 33.53
CA ALA A 339 22.47 -14.39 33.50
C ALA A 339 21.56 -13.21 33.12
N GLN A 340 21.34 -12.31 34.07
CA GLN A 340 20.75 -11.01 33.77
C GLN A 340 21.67 -10.29 32.78
N LEU A 341 21.14 -9.86 31.62
CA LEU A 341 21.93 -9.06 30.69
C LEU A 341 22.43 -7.80 31.42
N ASP A 342 23.71 -7.49 31.25
CA ASP A 342 24.31 -6.23 31.67
C ASP A 342 23.68 -5.08 30.85
N TRP A 343 22.58 -4.52 31.37
CA TRP A 343 21.86 -3.43 30.72
C TRP A 343 22.74 -2.21 30.45
N PRO A 344 23.59 -1.74 31.40
CA PRO A 344 24.59 -0.71 31.11
C PRO A 344 25.46 -0.98 29.88
N ALA A 345 25.81 -2.24 29.59
CA ALA A 345 26.56 -2.59 28.38
C ALA A 345 25.69 -2.67 27.12
N PHE A 346 24.41 -3.03 27.25
CA PHE A 346 23.49 -3.18 26.13
C PHE A 346 22.83 -1.86 25.69
N ALA A 347 22.48 -0.99 26.63
CA ALA A 347 21.77 0.25 26.37
C ALA A 347 22.45 1.15 25.31
N PRO A 348 23.79 1.32 25.29
CA PRO A 348 24.46 2.07 24.23
C PRO A 348 24.28 1.46 22.83
N LEU A 349 24.30 0.12 22.72
CA LEU A 349 24.10 -0.59 21.45
C LEU A 349 22.66 -0.39 20.94
N LEU A 350 21.68 -0.52 21.84
CA LEU A 350 20.28 -0.24 21.51
C LEU A 350 20.05 1.22 21.15
N GLN A 351 20.69 2.17 21.84
CA GLN A 351 20.60 3.59 21.53
C GLN A 351 21.11 3.90 20.12
N GLU A 352 22.21 3.26 19.68
CA GLU A 352 22.72 3.41 18.31
C GLU A 352 21.69 2.93 17.27
N VAL A 353 20.99 1.82 17.54
CA VAL A 353 19.89 1.36 16.66
C VAL A 353 18.76 2.39 16.63
N ILE A 354 18.30 2.88 17.79
CA ILE A 354 17.22 3.87 17.88
C ILE A 354 17.60 5.14 17.10
N ASP A 355 18.80 5.68 17.34
CA ASP A 355 19.27 6.91 16.71
C ASP A 355 19.33 6.76 15.18
N VAL A 356 19.79 5.62 14.67
CA VAL A 356 19.81 5.35 13.23
C VAL A 356 18.39 5.22 12.66
N LYS A 357 17.49 4.48 13.32
CA LYS A 357 16.10 4.33 12.84
C LYS A 357 15.33 5.65 12.86
N VAL A 358 15.55 6.50 13.86
CA VAL A 358 15.02 7.87 13.91
C VAL A 358 15.58 8.72 12.78
N ALA A 359 16.90 8.65 12.52
CA ALA A 359 17.52 9.37 11.40
C ALA A 359 16.99 8.92 10.04
N GLN A 360 16.75 7.61 9.85
CA GLN A 360 16.11 7.08 8.65
C GLN A 360 14.68 7.59 8.49
N ALA A 361 13.87 7.52 9.55
CA ALA A 361 12.50 8.03 9.55
C ALA A 361 12.45 9.52 9.19
N ALA A 362 13.35 10.34 9.75
CA ALA A 362 13.46 11.76 9.45
C ALA A 362 13.95 12.07 8.03
N ALA A 363 14.68 11.13 7.38
CA ALA A 363 15.15 11.30 6.02
C ALA A 363 14.06 11.05 4.97
N VAL A 364 13.01 10.28 5.30
CA VAL A 364 11.93 9.93 4.37
C VAL A 364 11.19 11.17 3.88
N ASP A 365 11.11 11.34 2.56
CA ASP A 365 10.18 12.29 1.93
C ASP A 365 8.75 11.80 2.13
N THR A 366 8.14 12.19 3.25
CA THR A 366 6.81 11.75 3.67
C THR A 366 5.72 12.21 2.70
N HIS A 367 5.88 13.39 2.10
CA HIS A 367 4.94 13.89 1.08
C HIS A 367 4.99 13.02 -0.18
N ALA A 368 6.17 12.76 -0.74
CA ALA A 368 6.31 11.89 -1.91
C ALA A 368 5.91 10.43 -1.63
N ALA A 369 6.09 9.97 -0.39
CA ALA A 369 5.70 8.62 0.04
C ALA A 369 4.20 8.49 0.37
N GLY A 370 3.45 9.59 0.45
CA GLY A 370 2.06 9.59 0.92
C GLY A 370 1.95 9.10 2.37
N ILE A 371 2.83 9.60 3.24
CA ILE A 371 2.83 9.32 4.67
C ILE A 371 2.41 10.59 5.39
N GLU A 372 1.26 10.56 6.05
CA GLU A 372 0.94 11.57 7.05
C GLU A 372 1.78 11.31 8.30
N SER A 373 2.57 12.29 8.73
CA SER A 373 3.45 12.16 9.88
C SER A 373 3.64 13.52 10.53
N GLU A 374 3.58 13.53 11.87
CA GLU A 374 3.97 14.65 12.72
C GLU A 374 5.26 14.33 13.48
N THR A 375 5.56 13.04 13.63
CA THR A 375 6.70 12.52 14.38
C THR A 375 7.48 11.45 13.59
N PRO A 376 8.76 11.22 13.91
CA PRO A 376 9.52 10.09 13.33
C PRO A 376 8.86 8.73 13.60
N TYR A 377 8.14 8.58 14.71
CA TYR A 377 7.43 7.34 15.01
C TYR A 377 6.29 7.05 14.04
N ASP A 378 5.58 8.08 13.55
CA ASP A 378 4.53 7.90 12.52
C ASP A 378 5.11 7.30 11.24
N VAL A 379 6.33 7.70 10.85
CA VAL A 379 7.00 7.11 9.69
C VAL A 379 7.33 5.65 9.93
N ALA A 380 7.83 5.30 11.13
CA ALA A 380 8.12 3.91 11.51
C ALA A 380 6.84 3.04 11.49
N LEU A 381 5.73 3.54 12.03
CA LEU A 381 4.42 2.88 11.97
C LEU A 381 3.97 2.65 10.52
N ALA A 382 4.08 3.68 9.67
CA ALA A 382 3.64 3.63 8.28
C ALA A 382 4.45 2.66 7.40
N MET A 383 5.63 2.21 7.85
CA MET A 383 6.39 1.16 7.15
C MET A 383 5.72 -0.22 7.24
N PHE A 384 5.03 -0.49 8.36
CA PHE A 384 4.36 -1.77 8.60
C PHE A 384 2.84 -1.69 8.41
N ASN A 385 2.25 -0.54 8.70
CA ASN A 385 0.81 -0.27 8.59
C ASN A 385 0.59 1.04 7.81
N PRO A 386 0.64 1.01 6.47
CA PRO A 386 0.47 2.21 5.65
C PRO A 386 -0.84 2.94 5.92
N GLY A 387 -0.76 4.25 6.14
CA GLY A 387 -1.93 5.11 6.40
C GLY A 387 -2.25 5.31 7.88
N LEU A 388 -1.49 4.71 8.80
CA LEU A 388 -1.66 4.85 10.23
C LEU A 388 -0.66 5.86 10.82
N LYS A 389 -1.12 6.72 11.73
CA LYS A 389 -0.28 7.55 12.60
C LYS A 389 -0.55 7.23 14.08
N PHE A 390 0.38 7.61 14.95
CA PHE A 390 0.26 7.38 16.38
C PHE A 390 -0.98 8.05 16.99
N ALA A 391 -1.40 9.20 16.45
CA ALA A 391 -2.63 9.87 16.85
C ALA A 391 -3.91 9.03 16.59
N ASP A 392 -3.89 8.11 15.63
CA ASP A 392 -5.00 7.18 15.39
C ASP A 392 -4.97 6.01 16.38
N LEU A 393 -3.77 5.56 16.78
CA LEU A 393 -3.58 4.50 17.78
C LEU A 393 -3.94 4.97 19.19
N GLY A 394 -3.66 6.24 19.51
CA GLY A 394 -3.87 6.86 20.82
C GLY A 394 -5.20 6.48 21.48
N PRO A 395 -6.34 6.95 20.93
CA PRO A 395 -7.66 6.65 21.49
C PRO A 395 -7.97 5.15 21.53
N MET A 396 -7.65 4.44 20.44
CA MET A 396 -8.00 3.04 20.28
C MET A 396 -7.27 2.13 21.27
N PHE A 397 -5.97 2.33 21.47
CA PHE A 397 -5.15 1.48 22.33
C PHE A 397 -5.21 1.91 23.79
N PHE A 398 -5.07 3.20 24.07
CA PHE A 398 -4.83 3.70 25.43
C PHE A 398 -6.10 4.16 26.13
N ASP A 399 -7.07 4.73 25.41
CA ASP A 399 -8.30 5.26 26.01
C ASP A 399 -9.41 4.20 26.04
N ASP A 400 -9.47 3.31 25.05
CA ASP A 400 -10.53 2.29 24.93
C ASP A 400 -10.05 0.87 25.29
N LEU A 401 -9.13 0.30 24.51
CA LEU A 401 -8.78 -1.13 24.60
C LEU A 401 -8.10 -1.48 25.93
N ALA A 402 -7.03 -0.78 26.31
CA ALA A 402 -6.28 -1.12 27.51
C ALA A 402 -7.13 -0.98 28.79
N PRO A 403 -7.92 0.10 29.01
CA PRO A 403 -8.81 0.18 30.16
C PRO A 403 -9.86 -0.93 30.19
N ALA A 404 -10.48 -1.26 29.05
CA ALA A 404 -11.47 -2.33 28.97
C ALA A 404 -10.88 -3.71 29.31
N LEU A 405 -9.71 -4.05 28.76
CA LEU A 405 -9.02 -5.30 29.06
C LEU A 405 -8.55 -5.37 30.51
N ARG A 406 -8.05 -4.27 31.08
CA ARG A 406 -7.66 -4.19 32.50
C ARG A 406 -8.85 -4.41 33.42
N ASP A 407 -10.01 -3.85 33.10
CA ASP A 407 -11.23 -4.08 33.87
C ASP A 407 -11.64 -5.57 33.78
N LEU A 408 -11.64 -6.17 32.59
CA LEU A 408 -11.93 -7.60 32.41
C LEU A 408 -10.98 -8.50 33.18
N VAL A 409 -9.67 -8.25 33.11
CA VAL A 409 -8.65 -8.97 33.88
C VAL A 409 -8.85 -8.76 35.39
N GLY A 410 -9.15 -7.53 35.81
CA GLY A 410 -9.37 -7.15 37.20
C GLY A 410 -10.61 -7.77 37.84
N ARG A 411 -11.64 -8.10 37.04
CA ARG A 411 -12.82 -8.85 37.49
C ARG A 411 -12.49 -10.27 37.94
N LYS A 412 -11.29 -10.79 37.65
CA LYS A 412 -10.84 -12.16 37.98
C LYS A 412 -11.93 -13.18 37.60
N PRO A 413 -12.30 -13.27 36.31
CA PRO A 413 -13.35 -14.18 35.89
C PRO A 413 -13.03 -15.59 36.38
N THR A 414 -14.05 -16.30 36.87
CA THR A 414 -13.90 -17.72 37.20
C THR A 414 -13.66 -18.47 35.90
N LEU A 415 -12.40 -18.82 35.66
CA LEU A 415 -12.02 -19.68 34.54
C LEU A 415 -12.25 -21.13 34.97
N ALA A 416 -12.82 -21.93 34.09
CA ALA A 416 -12.84 -23.38 34.30
C ALA A 416 -11.38 -23.86 34.31
N GLU A 417 -10.97 -24.53 35.39
CA GLU A 417 -9.58 -24.96 35.56
C GLU A 417 -9.34 -26.23 34.76
N ALA A 418 -8.33 -26.19 33.91
CA ALA A 418 -7.82 -27.39 33.26
C ALA A 418 -7.15 -28.31 34.29
N PRO A 419 -7.26 -29.64 34.16
CA PRO A 419 -6.45 -30.55 34.95
C PRO A 419 -4.95 -30.25 34.74
N GLU A 420 -4.23 -30.00 35.83
CA GLU A 420 -2.81 -29.60 35.77
C GLU A 420 -1.94 -30.62 35.02
N GLU A 421 -2.27 -31.91 35.13
CA GLU A 421 -1.59 -32.99 34.43
C GLU A 421 -1.71 -32.87 32.90
N VAL A 422 -2.88 -32.45 32.40
CA VAL A 422 -3.11 -32.24 30.96
C VAL A 422 -2.34 -31.02 30.48
N ARG A 423 -2.39 -29.92 31.25
CA ARG A 423 -1.65 -28.70 30.96
C ARG A 423 -0.14 -28.95 30.94
N ALA A 424 0.38 -29.70 31.91
CA ALA A 424 1.78 -30.08 31.96
C ALA A 424 2.16 -30.97 30.76
N ALA A 425 1.34 -31.96 30.42
CA ALA A 425 1.60 -32.85 29.29
C ALA A 425 1.63 -32.11 27.95
N LEU A 426 0.70 -31.19 27.71
CA LEU A 426 0.64 -30.40 26.47
C LEU A 426 1.87 -29.50 26.26
N ASN A 427 2.51 -29.06 27.35
CA ASN A 427 3.70 -28.21 27.32
C ASN A 427 5.01 -29.00 27.48
N ALA A 428 4.95 -30.30 27.77
CA ALA A 428 6.13 -31.12 27.97
C ALA A 428 6.82 -31.45 26.64
N PRO A 429 8.14 -31.72 26.67
CA PRO A 429 8.88 -32.24 25.53
C PRO A 429 8.23 -33.50 24.94
N VAL A 430 8.00 -33.51 23.63
CA VAL A 430 7.41 -34.64 22.92
C VAL A 430 8.49 -35.60 22.44
N ALA A 431 8.35 -36.89 22.78
CA ALA A 431 9.33 -37.92 22.40
C ALA A 431 9.24 -38.26 20.90
N ASP A 432 8.02 -38.46 20.38
CA ASP A 432 7.78 -38.77 18.96
C ASP A 432 7.46 -37.50 18.17
N ARG A 433 8.51 -36.74 17.86
CA ARG A 433 8.42 -35.47 17.12
C ARG A 433 7.97 -35.67 15.67
N ASP A 434 8.23 -36.83 15.08
CA ASP A 434 7.84 -37.16 13.72
C ASP A 434 6.33 -37.42 13.63
N ALA A 435 5.75 -38.12 14.61
CA ALA A 435 4.30 -38.27 14.72
C ALA A 435 3.59 -36.91 14.90
N LEU A 436 4.15 -36.03 15.73
CA LEU A 436 3.61 -34.67 15.91
C LEU A 436 3.71 -33.84 14.62
N MET A 437 4.83 -33.92 13.89
CA MET A 437 4.97 -33.27 12.57
C MET A 437 3.97 -33.83 11.55
N GLY A 438 3.69 -35.13 11.58
CA GLY A 438 2.64 -35.76 10.76
C GLY A 438 1.26 -35.17 11.04
N LEU A 439 0.92 -34.99 12.33
CA LEU A 439 -0.31 -34.34 12.76
C LEU A 439 -0.36 -32.87 12.32
N CYS A 440 0.73 -32.11 12.48
CA CYS A 440 0.81 -30.72 12.01
C CYS A 440 0.50 -30.62 10.51
N LYS A 441 1.06 -31.52 9.68
CA LYS A 441 0.75 -31.55 8.23
C LYS A 441 -0.72 -31.85 7.95
N GLU A 442 -1.35 -32.74 8.72
CA GLU A 442 -2.78 -33.02 8.59
C GLU A 442 -3.62 -31.78 8.94
N VAL A 443 -3.25 -31.05 10.00
CA VAL A 443 -3.92 -29.80 10.41
C VAL A 443 -3.77 -28.71 9.33
N VAL A 444 -2.57 -28.56 8.75
CA VAL A 444 -2.34 -27.61 7.63
C VAL A 444 -3.16 -27.99 6.40
N ALA A 445 -3.22 -29.27 6.05
CA ALA A 445 -4.04 -29.74 4.94
C ALA A 445 -5.54 -29.47 5.19
N ALA A 446 -6.01 -29.70 6.42
CA ALA A 446 -7.39 -29.44 6.81
C ALA A 446 -7.76 -27.95 6.77
N GLN A 447 -6.78 -27.05 7.00
CA GLN A 447 -6.95 -25.60 6.83
C GLN A 447 -7.11 -25.18 5.35
N GLY A 448 -6.84 -26.08 4.41
CA GLY A 448 -6.97 -25.82 2.97
C GLY A 448 -5.72 -25.23 2.31
N PHE A 449 -4.58 -25.31 3.01
CA PHE A 449 -3.26 -24.94 2.48
C PHE A 449 -2.87 -25.92 1.37
N ASP A 450 -2.41 -25.37 0.25
CA ASP A 450 -2.04 -26.15 -0.92
C ASP A 450 -0.57 -26.59 -0.85
N PHE A 451 -0.34 -27.88 -0.61
CA PHE A 451 1.01 -28.46 -0.56
C PHE A 451 1.66 -28.66 -1.94
N ASP A 452 0.92 -28.55 -3.05
CA ASP A 452 1.54 -28.46 -4.38
C ASP A 452 2.13 -27.05 -4.62
N ALA A 453 1.67 -26.07 -3.84
CA ALA A 453 2.08 -24.67 -3.85
C ALA A 453 2.85 -24.24 -2.59
N GLY A 454 3.35 -25.19 -1.79
CA GLY A 454 4.01 -24.88 -0.54
C GLY A 454 4.52 -26.07 0.27
N ARG A 455 5.10 -25.80 1.43
CA ARG A 455 5.62 -26.85 2.34
C ARG A 455 5.69 -26.38 3.80
N LEU A 456 5.73 -27.36 4.71
CA LEU A 456 5.92 -27.20 6.15
C LEU A 456 7.24 -27.83 6.60
N ASP A 457 8.06 -27.07 7.33
CA ASP A 457 9.37 -27.48 7.86
C ASP A 457 9.58 -27.09 9.33
N LEU A 458 10.72 -27.49 9.90
CA LEU A 458 11.12 -27.09 11.25
C LEU A 458 12.01 -25.84 11.22
N SER A 459 11.79 -24.93 12.17
CA SER A 459 12.73 -23.84 12.48
C SER A 459 12.73 -23.53 13.98
N PRO A 460 13.78 -22.88 14.52
CA PRO A 460 13.81 -22.46 15.93
C PRO A 460 12.70 -21.46 16.29
N HIS A 461 12.33 -20.60 15.33
CA HIS A 461 11.24 -19.65 15.42
C HIS A 461 10.30 -19.89 14.24
N PRO A 462 9.04 -20.30 14.45
CA PRO A 462 8.05 -20.46 13.40
C PRO A 462 7.89 -19.17 12.59
N PHE A 463 7.76 -19.29 11.27
CA PHE A 463 7.50 -18.17 10.37
C PHE A 463 6.89 -18.64 9.05
N THR A 464 6.32 -17.67 8.33
CA THR A 464 5.81 -17.83 6.98
C THR A 464 6.60 -16.96 6.02
N ILE A 465 6.86 -17.49 4.83
CA ILE A 465 7.53 -16.75 3.76
C ILE A 465 6.85 -17.02 2.41
N GLY A 466 6.36 -15.94 1.78
CA GLY A 466 5.83 -15.96 0.42
C GLY A 466 6.94 -15.74 -0.60
N ILE A 467 7.37 -16.79 -1.31
CA ILE A 467 8.33 -16.68 -2.43
C ILE A 467 7.58 -16.36 -3.72
N HIS A 468 6.47 -17.07 -3.93
CA HIS A 468 5.49 -16.86 -4.98
C HIS A 468 4.14 -17.39 -4.48
N LYS A 469 2.99 -17.02 -5.08
CA LYS A 469 1.69 -17.64 -4.70
C LYS A 469 1.63 -19.16 -4.91
N SER A 470 2.58 -19.71 -5.67
CA SER A 470 2.76 -21.15 -5.89
C SER A 470 4.00 -21.73 -5.20
N ASP A 471 4.67 -20.96 -4.34
CA ASP A 471 5.75 -21.41 -3.45
C ASP A 471 5.65 -20.58 -2.17
N VAL A 472 4.77 -21.00 -1.27
CA VAL A 472 4.59 -20.43 0.07
C VAL A 472 5.11 -21.44 1.07
N ARG A 473 6.03 -21.02 1.94
CA ARG A 473 6.63 -21.93 2.92
C ARG A 473 6.29 -21.46 4.32
N ILE A 474 5.93 -22.42 5.14
CA ILE A 474 5.62 -22.21 6.55
C ILE A 474 6.56 -23.10 7.37
N THR A 475 6.86 -22.69 8.59
CA THR A 475 7.61 -23.53 9.51
C THR A 475 6.87 -23.68 10.83
N THR A 476 7.23 -24.71 11.58
CA THR A 476 6.76 -24.92 12.94
C THR A 476 7.90 -25.46 13.79
N ARG A 477 7.58 -25.80 15.04
CA ARG A 477 8.48 -26.43 16.00
C ARG A 477 7.72 -27.54 16.71
N THR A 478 8.42 -28.54 17.24
CA THR A 478 7.81 -29.82 17.68
C THR A 478 8.24 -30.22 19.09
N GLU A 479 8.64 -29.23 19.88
CA GLU A 479 9.09 -29.40 21.26
C GLU A 479 7.90 -29.78 22.14
N SER A 480 6.76 -29.09 22.03
CA SER A 480 5.54 -29.43 22.77
C SER A 480 4.30 -29.46 21.86
N VAL A 481 3.26 -30.18 22.28
CA VAL A 481 2.04 -30.37 21.47
C VAL A 481 1.29 -29.05 21.28
N LEU A 482 1.09 -28.30 22.37
CA LEU A 482 0.33 -27.05 22.32
C LEU A 482 1.01 -26.03 21.39
N GLU A 483 2.32 -25.87 21.58
CA GLU A 483 3.12 -24.94 20.81
C GLU A 483 3.17 -25.32 19.32
N ALA A 484 3.39 -26.61 19.02
CA ALA A 484 3.43 -27.10 17.65
C ALA A 484 2.10 -26.86 16.93
N LEU A 485 0.97 -27.21 17.56
CA LEU A 485 -0.35 -27.05 16.95
C LEU A 485 -0.70 -25.58 16.72
N LEU A 486 -0.57 -24.73 17.74
CA LEU A 486 -0.94 -23.32 17.61
C LEU A 486 -0.01 -22.56 16.65
N ALA A 487 1.30 -22.78 16.71
CA ALA A 487 2.22 -22.19 15.73
C ALA A 487 1.92 -22.67 14.31
N THR A 488 1.63 -23.95 14.13
CA THR A 488 1.27 -24.50 12.80
C THR A 488 0.00 -23.86 12.25
N VAL A 489 -1.03 -23.68 13.08
CA VAL A 489 -2.29 -23.02 12.69
C VAL A 489 -2.05 -21.54 12.36
N HIS A 490 -1.28 -20.85 13.19
CA HIS A 490 -0.90 -19.45 12.98
C HIS A 490 -0.19 -19.24 11.64
N GLU A 491 0.91 -19.96 11.41
CA GLU A 491 1.70 -19.83 10.18
C GLU A 491 0.93 -20.30 8.94
N ALA A 492 0.08 -21.33 9.06
CA ALA A 492 -0.80 -21.72 7.96
C ALA A 492 -1.81 -20.60 7.61
N GLY A 493 -2.32 -19.85 8.58
CA GLY A 493 -3.19 -18.69 8.34
C GLY A 493 -2.50 -17.61 7.51
N HIS A 494 -1.26 -17.26 7.85
CA HIS A 494 -0.40 -16.41 7.01
C HIS A 494 -0.20 -17.02 5.61
N GLY A 495 0.10 -18.33 5.55
CA GLY A 495 0.36 -19.04 4.30
C GLY A 495 -0.85 -19.05 3.36
N LEU A 496 -2.06 -19.16 3.89
CA LEU A 496 -3.30 -19.10 3.13
C LEU A 496 -3.54 -17.73 2.51
N TYR A 497 -3.21 -16.66 3.24
CA TYR A 497 -3.26 -15.30 2.69
C TYR A 497 -2.28 -15.15 1.52
N GLU A 498 -1.04 -15.61 1.70
CA GLU A 498 -0.02 -15.59 0.65
C GLU A 498 -0.44 -16.38 -0.61
N GLN A 499 -1.00 -17.59 -0.44
CA GLN A 499 -1.54 -18.40 -1.54
C GLN A 499 -2.77 -17.76 -2.21
N GLY A 500 -3.46 -16.86 -1.52
CA GLY A 500 -4.63 -16.11 -2.03
C GLY A 500 -4.30 -14.86 -2.84
N ARG A 501 -3.05 -14.36 -2.77
CA ARG A 501 -2.62 -13.12 -3.41
C ARG A 501 -2.69 -13.17 -4.93
N GLY A 502 -2.93 -12.02 -5.55
CA GLY A 502 -2.98 -11.87 -7.00
C GLY A 502 -4.06 -12.75 -7.66
N SER A 503 -5.24 -12.76 -7.05
CA SER A 503 -6.45 -13.37 -7.59
C SER A 503 -7.35 -12.30 -8.23
N GLY A 504 -8.20 -12.70 -9.19
CA GLY A 504 -9.07 -11.77 -9.92
C GLY A 504 -8.31 -10.90 -10.92
N SER A 505 -8.63 -9.61 -10.95
CA SER A 505 -8.12 -8.60 -11.91
C SER A 505 -6.76 -7.98 -11.54
N VAL A 506 -6.18 -8.36 -10.40
CA VAL A 506 -4.86 -7.88 -9.95
C VAL A 506 -3.81 -8.97 -10.18
N PRO A 507 -2.88 -8.80 -11.14
CA PRO A 507 -1.83 -9.78 -11.39
C PRO A 507 -0.87 -9.92 -10.21
N TYR A 508 -0.47 -11.16 -9.89
CA TYR A 508 0.56 -11.43 -8.87
C TYR A 508 1.90 -10.80 -9.25
N GLY A 509 2.63 -10.28 -8.26
CA GLY A 509 3.92 -9.63 -8.45
C GLY A 509 3.81 -8.13 -8.73
N THR A 510 2.60 -7.60 -9.01
CA THR A 510 2.37 -6.15 -9.03
C THR A 510 2.37 -5.60 -7.60
N PRO A 511 2.75 -4.32 -7.37
CA PRO A 511 2.68 -3.71 -6.05
C PRO A 511 1.28 -3.79 -5.41
N ALA A 512 0.20 -3.73 -6.20
CA ALA A 512 -1.16 -3.87 -5.70
C ALA A 512 -1.54 -5.30 -5.27
N SER A 513 -0.76 -6.31 -5.69
CA SER A 513 -0.90 -7.69 -5.21
C SER A 513 -0.06 -8.00 -3.97
N ASP A 514 0.63 -6.98 -3.43
CA ASP A 514 1.41 -7.13 -2.20
C ASP A 514 0.51 -7.22 -0.96
N ILE A 515 1.10 -7.62 0.17
CA ILE A 515 0.38 -7.60 1.44
C ILE A 515 -0.10 -6.17 1.72
N LEU A 516 -1.34 -6.01 2.20
CA LEU A 516 -1.88 -4.68 2.46
C LEU A 516 -1.16 -3.98 3.62
N SER A 517 -0.92 -4.72 4.70
CA SER A 517 -0.14 -4.32 5.86
C SER A 517 0.26 -5.57 6.65
N VAL A 518 1.21 -5.41 7.57
CA VAL A 518 1.53 -6.48 8.53
C VAL A 518 0.33 -6.76 9.43
N GLY A 519 -0.44 -5.74 9.84
CA GLY A 519 -1.66 -5.95 10.63
C GLY A 519 -2.73 -6.80 9.92
N ILE A 520 -2.94 -6.60 8.61
CA ILE A 520 -3.87 -7.44 7.83
C ILE A 520 -3.32 -8.86 7.66
N HIS A 521 -2.00 -8.99 7.47
CA HIS A 521 -1.36 -10.31 7.34
C HIS A 521 -1.49 -11.11 8.65
N GLU A 522 -1.24 -10.45 9.79
CA GLU A 522 -1.43 -10.98 11.14
C GLU A 522 -2.89 -11.33 11.42
N SER A 523 -3.84 -10.55 10.93
CA SER A 523 -5.26 -10.83 11.13
C SER A 523 -5.66 -12.19 10.57
N GLN A 524 -5.01 -12.62 9.48
CA GLN A 524 -5.24 -13.95 8.93
C GLN A 524 -4.70 -15.02 9.88
N ALA A 525 -3.47 -14.91 10.36
CA ALA A 525 -2.92 -15.87 11.32
C ALA A 525 -3.75 -15.96 12.61
N ILE A 526 -4.09 -14.82 13.21
CA ILE A 526 -4.87 -14.75 14.45
C ILE A 526 -6.30 -15.28 14.27
N LEU A 527 -6.91 -15.07 13.10
CA LEU A 527 -8.22 -15.63 12.78
C LEU A 527 -8.19 -17.16 12.90
N TYR A 528 -7.21 -17.82 12.28
CA TYR A 528 -7.10 -19.28 12.36
C TYR A 528 -6.63 -19.73 13.75
N GLU A 529 -5.62 -19.10 14.35
CA GLU A 529 -5.08 -19.51 15.64
C GLU A 529 -6.09 -19.37 16.78
N ARG A 530 -6.68 -18.18 16.94
CA ARG A 530 -7.49 -17.83 18.12
C ARG A 530 -8.95 -18.22 17.96
N TYR A 531 -9.57 -17.84 16.86
CA TYR A 531 -11.00 -18.13 16.67
C TYR A 531 -11.26 -19.58 16.30
N ILE A 532 -10.27 -20.26 15.70
CA ILE A 532 -10.42 -21.67 15.33
C ILE A 532 -9.56 -22.57 16.22
N GLY A 533 -8.24 -22.45 16.19
CA GLY A 533 -7.28 -23.33 16.88
C GLY A 533 -7.39 -23.35 18.40
N GLN A 534 -7.99 -22.32 19.00
CA GLN A 534 -8.28 -22.26 20.43
C GLN A 534 -9.75 -22.48 20.79
N SER A 535 -10.62 -22.77 19.83
CA SER A 535 -12.03 -23.06 20.10
C SER A 535 -12.25 -24.49 20.60
N LEU A 536 -13.24 -24.71 21.47
CA LEU A 536 -13.57 -26.06 21.98
C LEU A 536 -13.80 -27.07 20.85
N PRO A 537 -14.62 -26.76 19.83
CA PRO A 537 -14.90 -27.78 18.83
C PRO A 537 -13.64 -28.15 17.99
N PHE A 538 -12.61 -27.27 17.88
CA PHE A 538 -11.33 -27.64 17.24
C PHE A 538 -10.61 -28.70 18.07
N TRP A 539 -10.64 -28.55 19.40
CA TRP A 539 -10.10 -29.55 20.32
C TRP A 539 -10.89 -30.85 20.27
N GLU A 540 -12.22 -30.82 20.11
CA GLU A 540 -13.02 -32.03 19.87
C GLU A 540 -12.60 -32.78 18.59
N TRP A 541 -12.19 -32.05 17.56
CA TRP A 541 -11.71 -32.63 16.30
C TRP A 541 -10.26 -33.12 16.35
N VAL A 542 -9.33 -32.32 16.92
CA VAL A 542 -7.90 -32.63 16.90
C VAL A 542 -7.49 -33.57 18.02
N TRP A 543 -8.16 -33.54 19.17
CA TRP A 543 -7.76 -34.33 20.34
C TRP A 543 -7.74 -35.84 20.10
N PRO A 544 -8.73 -36.45 19.41
CA PRO A 544 -8.65 -37.87 19.04
C PRO A 544 -7.45 -38.19 18.14
N LYS A 545 -7.00 -37.24 17.32
CA LYS A 545 -5.82 -37.39 16.45
C LYS A 545 -4.52 -37.24 17.24
N VAL A 546 -4.49 -36.31 18.19
CA VAL A 546 -3.40 -36.18 19.17
C VAL A 546 -3.23 -37.50 19.93
N GLN A 547 -4.31 -38.06 20.47
CA GLN A 547 -4.29 -39.34 21.18
C GLN A 547 -3.88 -40.52 20.28
N ALA A 548 -4.22 -40.49 18.99
CA ALA A 548 -3.77 -41.52 18.05
C ALA A 548 -2.27 -41.39 17.71
N ALA A 549 -1.76 -40.17 17.56
CA ALA A 549 -0.37 -39.90 17.24
C ALA A 549 0.57 -40.04 18.46
N LEU A 550 0.07 -39.70 19.66
CA LEU A 550 0.81 -39.68 20.92
C LEU A 550 -0.03 -40.35 22.04
N PRO A 551 -0.18 -41.69 22.05
CA PRO A 551 -1.10 -42.39 22.96
C PRO A 551 -0.80 -42.24 24.45
N GLU A 552 0.45 -41.95 24.80
CA GLU A 552 0.89 -41.76 26.19
C GLU A 552 0.65 -40.33 26.72
N LEU A 553 0.23 -39.40 25.85
CA LEU A 553 0.01 -38.01 26.22
C LEU A 553 -1.31 -37.89 27.02
N ALA A 554 -1.21 -37.56 28.31
CA ALA A 554 -2.37 -37.32 29.18
C ALA A 554 -3.50 -38.37 29.04
N PRO A 555 -3.22 -39.65 29.36
CA PRO A 555 -4.15 -40.75 29.08
C PRO A 555 -5.48 -40.56 29.80
N GLY A 556 -6.58 -40.68 29.04
CA GLY A 556 -7.94 -40.57 29.58
C GLY A 556 -8.48 -39.14 29.70
N ALA A 557 -7.68 -38.11 29.38
CA ALA A 557 -8.17 -36.75 29.32
C ALA A 557 -9.15 -36.53 28.17
N SER A 558 -10.16 -35.70 28.40
CA SER A 558 -11.16 -35.35 27.38
C SER A 558 -10.67 -34.22 26.48
N ALA A 559 -11.32 -34.05 25.32
CA ALA A 559 -11.08 -32.89 24.45
C ALA A 559 -11.37 -31.57 25.16
N HIS A 560 -12.36 -31.56 26.07
CA HIS A 560 -12.67 -30.39 26.87
C HIS A 560 -11.55 -30.04 27.86
N ASP A 561 -10.91 -31.04 28.48
CA ASP A 561 -9.75 -30.82 29.35
C ASP A 561 -8.56 -30.22 28.57
N ALA A 562 -8.31 -30.74 27.37
CA ALA A 562 -7.28 -30.21 26.47
C ALA A 562 -7.59 -28.78 26.01
N TYR A 563 -8.85 -28.48 25.67
CA TYR A 563 -9.32 -27.13 25.36
C TYR A 563 -9.08 -26.15 26.51
N LEU A 564 -9.45 -26.53 27.74
CA LEU A 564 -9.20 -25.70 28.92
C LEU A 564 -7.71 -25.48 29.13
N ALA A 565 -6.89 -26.53 28.95
CA ALA A 565 -5.45 -26.45 29.12
C ALA A 565 -4.79 -25.53 28.08
N ALA A 566 -5.25 -25.57 26.84
CA ALA A 566 -4.76 -24.74 25.73
C ALA A 566 -5.13 -23.26 25.86
N ASN A 567 -6.17 -22.95 26.63
CA ASN A 567 -6.66 -21.60 26.90
C ASN A 567 -6.33 -21.12 28.33
N ALA A 568 -5.54 -21.90 29.08
CA ALA A 568 -5.16 -21.52 30.43
C ALA A 568 -4.31 -20.25 30.40
N PRO A 569 -4.56 -19.26 31.29
CA PRO A 569 -3.81 -18.02 31.29
C PRO A 569 -2.35 -18.26 31.71
N ASP A 570 -1.41 -17.69 30.95
CA ASP A 570 -0.02 -17.60 31.37
C ASP A 570 0.23 -16.27 32.10
N LEU A 571 0.74 -16.38 33.33
CA LEU A 571 1.09 -15.26 34.19
C LEU A 571 2.61 -15.03 34.27
N SER A 572 3.36 -15.57 33.31
CA SER A 572 4.82 -15.47 33.25
C SER A 572 5.35 -14.07 32.90
N GLY A 573 4.49 -13.14 32.47
CA GLY A 573 4.89 -11.81 32.02
C GLY A 573 5.57 -11.78 30.64
N ILE A 574 5.53 -12.91 29.91
CA ILE A 574 6.12 -13.07 28.57
C ILE A 574 5.04 -12.90 27.50
N ARG A 575 5.24 -11.95 26.57
CA ARG A 575 4.27 -11.59 25.53
C ARG A 575 3.82 -12.79 24.69
N VAL A 576 4.77 -13.58 24.18
CA VAL A 576 4.46 -14.70 23.26
C VAL A 576 3.66 -15.82 23.92
N SER A 577 3.64 -15.87 25.25
CA SER A 577 2.87 -16.85 26.02
C SER A 577 1.59 -16.25 26.62
N ALA A 578 1.43 -14.92 26.55
CA ALA A 578 0.31 -14.22 27.17
C ALA A 578 -1.04 -14.70 26.61
N ASP A 579 -2.05 -14.77 27.48
CA ASP A 579 -3.40 -15.11 27.08
C ASP A 579 -4.06 -13.99 26.26
N GLU A 580 -5.20 -14.31 25.63
CA GLU A 580 -5.93 -13.41 24.74
C GLU A 580 -6.29 -12.06 25.37
N LEU A 581 -6.52 -12.00 26.68
CA LEU A 581 -6.88 -10.75 27.37
C LEU A 581 -5.65 -9.90 27.69
N ARG A 582 -4.51 -10.53 27.98
CA ARG A 582 -3.27 -9.84 28.38
C ARG A 582 -2.38 -9.53 27.19
N TYR A 583 -2.40 -10.33 26.13
CA TYR A 583 -1.57 -10.16 24.95
C TYR A 583 -1.62 -8.74 24.37
N PRO A 584 -2.81 -8.12 24.15
CA PRO A 584 -2.86 -6.75 23.64
C PRO A 584 -2.23 -5.72 24.58
N LEU A 585 -2.27 -5.94 25.91
CA LEU A 585 -1.65 -5.05 26.88
C LEU A 585 -0.11 -5.03 26.72
N HIS A 586 0.51 -6.17 26.42
CA HIS A 586 1.95 -6.23 26.10
C HIS A 586 2.30 -5.41 24.86
N ILE A 587 1.42 -5.36 23.86
CA ILE A 587 1.61 -4.56 22.65
C ILE A 587 1.41 -3.08 22.94
N VAL A 588 0.41 -2.71 23.74
CA VAL A 588 0.17 -1.33 24.19
C VAL A 588 1.41 -0.78 24.91
N LEU A 589 2.00 -1.55 25.82
CA LEU A 589 3.25 -1.21 26.51
C LEU A 589 4.37 -0.86 25.52
N ARG A 590 4.63 -1.76 24.55
CA ARG A 590 5.70 -1.56 23.57
C ARG A 590 5.43 -0.36 22.68
N THR A 591 4.19 -0.21 22.23
CA THR A 591 3.76 0.91 21.38
C THR A 591 4.00 2.26 22.06
N SER A 592 3.71 2.36 23.37
CA SER A 592 4.01 3.55 24.18
C SER A 592 5.51 3.83 24.28
N LEU A 593 6.30 2.81 24.65
CA LEU A 593 7.74 2.95 24.83
C LEU A 593 8.46 3.28 23.52
N GLU A 594 8.05 2.69 22.40
CA GLU A 594 8.59 3.00 21.07
C GLU A 594 8.34 4.46 20.69
N ALA A 595 7.11 4.95 20.88
CA ALA A 595 6.77 6.35 20.62
C ALA A 595 7.66 7.30 21.46
N LYS A 596 7.81 7.03 22.76
CA LYS A 596 8.67 7.82 23.65
C LYS A 596 10.13 7.80 23.21
N MET A 597 10.66 6.63 22.81
CA MET A 597 12.03 6.52 22.32
C MET A 597 12.25 7.30 21.02
N PHE A 598 11.33 7.16 20.05
CA PHE A 598 11.44 7.81 18.74
C PHE A 598 11.25 9.33 18.80
N ASN A 599 10.44 9.80 19.75
CA ASN A 599 10.17 11.23 19.93
C ASN A 599 11.17 11.90 20.89
N GLY A 600 12.17 11.16 21.38
CA GLY A 600 13.25 11.68 22.22
C GLY A 600 12.87 11.89 23.70
N GLU A 601 11.73 11.35 24.13
CA GLU A 601 11.22 11.41 25.50
C GLU A 601 11.82 10.32 26.41
N LEU A 602 12.31 9.22 25.82
CA LEU A 602 12.91 8.10 26.53
C LEU A 602 14.25 7.69 25.89
N LYS A 603 15.30 7.55 26.69
CA LYS A 603 16.59 7.00 26.27
C LYS A 603 16.67 5.52 26.62
N ALA A 604 17.48 4.77 25.87
CA ALA A 604 17.67 3.35 26.11
C ALA A 604 18.19 3.05 27.53
N ALA A 605 18.97 3.95 28.13
CA ALA A 605 19.47 3.78 29.49
C ALA A 605 18.34 3.62 30.53
N ASP A 606 17.24 4.37 30.36
CA ASP A 606 16.13 4.45 31.32
C ASP A 606 14.97 3.49 30.97
N LEU A 607 15.09 2.75 29.87
CA LEU A 607 14.04 1.88 29.36
C LEU A 607 13.60 0.77 30.35
N PRO A 608 14.46 0.13 31.15
CA PRO A 608 14.01 -0.88 32.12
C PRO A 608 13.09 -0.31 33.19
N ASP A 609 13.36 0.91 33.67
CA ASP A 609 12.55 1.55 34.70
C ASP A 609 11.19 1.96 34.12
N ALA A 610 11.19 2.61 32.95
CA ALA A 610 9.96 2.95 32.23
C ALA A 610 9.12 1.71 31.89
N TRP A 611 9.78 0.62 31.47
CA TRP A 611 9.13 -0.66 31.22
C TRP A 611 8.42 -1.19 32.45
N ASN A 612 9.11 -1.25 33.59
CA ASN A 612 8.56 -1.81 34.83
C ASN A 612 7.39 -0.97 35.34
N GLU A 613 7.50 0.35 35.30
CA GLU A 613 6.44 1.28 35.69
C GLU A 613 5.18 1.08 34.83
N GLU A 614 5.33 1.15 33.50
CA GLU A 614 4.19 1.05 32.58
C GLU A 614 3.58 -0.35 32.55
N ALA A 615 4.39 -1.40 32.60
CA ALA A 615 3.92 -2.79 32.69
C ALA A 615 3.08 -3.00 33.96
N GLY A 616 3.55 -2.49 35.11
CA GLY A 616 2.83 -2.53 36.37
C GLY A 616 1.50 -1.78 36.32
N ALA A 617 1.49 -0.59 35.71
CA ALA A 617 0.26 0.20 35.52
C ALA A 617 -0.78 -0.54 34.64
N LEU A 618 -0.31 -1.24 33.60
CA LEU A 618 -1.14 -2.06 32.72
C LEU A 618 -1.59 -3.38 33.36
N GLY A 619 -1.04 -3.77 34.51
CA GLY A 619 -1.36 -5.04 35.17
C GLY A 619 -0.72 -6.26 34.50
N ILE A 620 0.37 -6.05 33.75
CA ILE A 620 1.17 -7.13 33.17
C ILE A 620 1.97 -7.78 34.32
N PRO A 621 1.92 -9.11 34.48
CA PRO A 621 2.71 -9.81 35.48
C PRO A 621 4.21 -9.53 35.31
N GLU A 622 4.92 -9.42 36.41
CA GLU A 622 6.38 -9.26 36.39
C GLU A 622 7.01 -10.49 35.73
N ALA A 623 7.78 -10.26 34.68
CA ALA A 623 8.41 -11.35 33.95
C ALA A 623 9.58 -11.95 34.74
N ARG A 624 9.67 -13.28 34.81
CA ARG A 624 10.90 -13.95 35.24
C ARG A 624 11.93 -13.85 34.11
N GLY A 625 12.76 -12.81 34.12
CA GLY A 625 13.79 -12.62 33.09
C GLY A 625 13.98 -11.15 32.69
N PRO A 626 14.52 -10.87 31.50
CA PRO A 626 15.23 -9.61 31.25
C PRO A 626 14.33 -8.44 30.82
N GLY A 627 13.08 -8.37 31.32
CA GLY A 627 12.12 -7.28 31.11
C GLY A 627 11.97 -6.85 29.63
N PRO A 628 12.51 -5.67 29.23
CA PRO A 628 12.45 -5.17 27.84
C PRO A 628 13.15 -6.05 26.79
N LEU A 629 13.98 -7.02 27.21
CA LEU A 629 14.74 -7.89 26.30
C LEU A 629 14.03 -9.21 26.00
N GLN A 630 12.79 -9.38 26.45
CA GLN A 630 12.04 -10.60 26.16
C GLN A 630 11.92 -10.85 24.65
N ASP A 631 11.80 -9.78 23.85
CA ASP A 631 11.67 -9.82 22.40
C ASP A 631 12.95 -9.38 21.69
N MET A 632 13.13 -9.86 20.46
CA MET A 632 14.28 -9.51 19.61
C MET A 632 14.05 -8.25 18.75
N HIS A 633 12.79 -7.80 18.59
CA HIS A 633 12.40 -6.79 17.59
C HIS A 633 13.22 -5.50 17.67
N TRP A 634 13.43 -4.97 18.88
CA TRP A 634 14.24 -3.75 19.06
C TRP A 634 15.71 -3.97 18.74
N ALA A 635 16.26 -5.16 19.01
CA ALA A 635 17.62 -5.51 18.59
C ALA A 635 17.74 -5.63 17.07
N MET A 636 16.66 -6.03 16.38
CA MET A 636 16.56 -6.06 14.91
C MET A 636 16.27 -4.69 14.29
N GLY A 637 16.00 -3.63 15.08
CA GLY A 637 15.58 -2.33 14.57
C GLY A 637 14.13 -2.29 14.07
N ALA A 638 13.28 -3.27 14.42
CA ALA A 638 11.88 -3.37 14.01
C ALA A 638 10.94 -2.54 14.90
N PHE A 639 11.10 -1.21 14.86
CA PHE A 639 10.26 -0.25 15.58
C PHE A 639 9.02 0.15 14.76
N GLY A 640 7.86 0.32 15.41
CA GLY A 640 6.57 0.50 14.75
C GLY A 640 5.94 -0.81 14.29
N TYR A 641 6.61 -1.95 14.56
CA TYR A 641 6.14 -3.29 14.18
C TYR A 641 5.07 -3.81 15.15
N PHE A 642 5.31 -3.70 16.46
CA PHE A 642 4.45 -4.32 17.48
C PHE A 642 2.95 -3.97 17.37
N PRO A 643 2.54 -2.72 17.04
CA PRO A 643 1.13 -2.38 16.88
C PRO A 643 0.39 -3.31 15.90
N SER A 644 1.08 -3.85 14.90
CA SER A 644 0.53 -4.79 13.92
C SER A 644 -0.09 -6.02 14.56
N TYR A 645 0.44 -6.49 15.69
CA TYR A 645 -0.06 -7.66 16.40
C TYR A 645 -1.48 -7.45 16.95
N THR A 646 -1.68 -6.36 17.69
CA THR A 646 -3.01 -6.02 18.22
C THR A 646 -3.96 -5.59 17.12
N LEU A 647 -3.49 -4.84 16.11
CA LEU A 647 -4.29 -4.53 14.93
C LEU A 647 -4.77 -5.80 14.23
N GLY A 648 -3.91 -6.80 14.08
CA GLY A 648 -4.27 -8.12 13.55
C GLY A 648 -5.39 -8.78 14.33
N ALA A 649 -5.30 -8.83 15.66
CA ALA A 649 -6.38 -9.36 16.49
C ALA A 649 -7.69 -8.59 16.34
N MET A 650 -7.64 -7.26 16.27
CA MET A 650 -8.82 -6.41 16.08
C MET A 650 -9.46 -6.62 14.69
N TYR A 651 -8.66 -6.69 13.64
CA TYR A 651 -9.13 -6.98 12.28
C TYR A 651 -9.69 -8.39 12.17
N ALA A 652 -9.06 -9.38 12.81
CA ALA A 652 -9.57 -10.75 12.86
C ALA A 652 -10.96 -10.81 13.50
N ALA A 653 -11.16 -10.10 14.62
CA ALA A 653 -12.46 -9.97 15.28
C ALA A 653 -13.53 -9.36 14.35
N GLN A 654 -13.17 -8.29 13.63
CA GLN A 654 -14.06 -7.64 12.67
C GLN A 654 -14.40 -8.56 11.49
N MET A 655 -13.39 -9.24 10.92
CA MET A 655 -13.56 -10.19 9.81
C MET A 655 -14.43 -11.37 10.21
N ILE A 656 -14.21 -11.96 11.38
CA ILE A 656 -15.05 -13.04 11.92
C ILE A 656 -16.47 -12.54 12.18
N GLY A 657 -16.64 -11.34 12.75
CA GLY A 657 -17.96 -10.74 12.94
C GLY A 657 -18.72 -10.57 11.62
N ALA A 658 -18.03 -10.14 10.55
CA ALA A 658 -18.62 -10.03 9.22
C ALA A 658 -18.87 -11.39 8.54
N ALA A 659 -17.93 -12.33 8.67
CA ALA A 659 -18.00 -13.66 8.08
C ALA A 659 -19.07 -14.53 8.74
N SER A 660 -19.31 -14.40 10.05
CA SER A 660 -20.31 -15.19 10.78
C SER A 660 -21.74 -14.99 10.25
N ALA A 661 -22.00 -13.85 9.60
CA ALA A 661 -23.27 -13.59 8.92
C ALA A 661 -23.41 -14.28 7.55
N GLN A 662 -22.29 -14.71 6.96
CA GLN A 662 -22.20 -15.19 5.57
C GLN A 662 -21.69 -16.63 5.45
N VAL A 663 -21.07 -17.16 6.50
CA VAL A 663 -20.47 -18.50 6.57
C VAL A 663 -21.09 -19.25 7.77
N PRO A 664 -22.24 -19.91 7.58
CA PRO A 664 -22.93 -20.63 8.66
C PRO A 664 -22.06 -21.69 9.35
N GLU A 665 -21.09 -22.26 8.63
CA GLU A 665 -20.17 -23.29 9.14
C GLU A 665 -19.28 -22.79 10.29
N LEU A 666 -19.04 -21.47 10.40
CA LEU A 666 -18.37 -20.86 11.55
C LEU A 666 -19.24 -20.89 12.81
N ALA A 667 -20.56 -20.74 12.64
CA ALA A 667 -21.52 -20.82 13.74
C ALA A 667 -21.81 -22.27 14.14
N ASP A 668 -21.73 -23.20 13.18
CA ASP A 668 -22.01 -24.63 13.38
C ASP A 668 -20.83 -25.43 13.93
N GLY A 669 -19.63 -24.83 14.05
CA GLY A 669 -18.43 -25.49 14.60
C GLY A 669 -17.87 -26.62 13.72
N ASN A 670 -18.14 -26.60 12.41
CA ASN A 670 -17.65 -27.64 11.48
C ASN A 670 -16.32 -27.22 10.84
N TYR A 671 -15.19 -27.57 11.44
CA TYR A 671 -13.88 -27.01 11.06
C TYR A 671 -13.39 -27.30 9.65
N PRO A 672 -13.44 -28.54 9.10
CA PRO A 672 -13.03 -28.74 7.71
C PRO A 672 -13.83 -27.85 6.74
N ALA A 673 -15.12 -27.64 7.05
CA ALA A 673 -15.98 -26.79 6.26
C ALA A 673 -15.73 -25.29 6.53
N ALA A 674 -15.51 -24.88 7.79
CA ALA A 674 -15.20 -23.51 8.18
C ALA A 674 -13.84 -23.03 7.63
N PHE A 675 -12.81 -23.86 7.75
CA PHE A 675 -11.48 -23.63 7.15
C PHE A 675 -11.59 -23.44 5.64
N THR A 676 -12.36 -24.29 4.96
CA THR A 676 -12.56 -24.20 3.51
C THR A 676 -13.43 -23.00 3.11
N ALA A 677 -14.47 -22.68 3.88
CA ALA A 677 -15.43 -21.61 3.58
C ALA A 677 -14.87 -20.21 3.85
N LEU A 678 -13.83 -20.09 4.67
CA LEU A 678 -13.06 -18.85 4.84
C LEU A 678 -12.12 -18.56 3.65
N LYS A 679 -11.72 -19.57 2.88
CA LYS A 679 -10.80 -19.43 1.73
C LYS A 679 -11.30 -18.44 0.65
N PRO A 680 -12.60 -18.35 0.31
CA PRO A 680 -13.13 -17.37 -0.63
C PRO A 680 -13.49 -16.02 -0.01
N SER A 681 -13.84 -15.97 1.29
CA SER A 681 -14.26 -14.74 1.98
C SER A 681 -13.08 -13.93 2.50
N ALA A 682 -11.98 -14.56 2.94
CA ALA A 682 -10.70 -13.90 3.24
C ALA A 682 -10.04 -13.25 2.00
N ARG A 683 -10.54 -13.55 0.79
CA ARG A 683 -10.09 -12.96 -0.48
C ARG A 683 -10.89 -11.73 -0.90
N ARG A 684 -11.98 -11.38 -0.22
CA ARG A 684 -12.87 -10.26 -0.60
C ARG A 684 -12.85 -9.12 0.40
#